data_AF-A0A2G7LNR8-F1
#
_entry.id   AF-A0A2G7LNR8-F1
#
_cell.length_a   1.000
_cell.length_b   1.000
_cell.length_c   1.000
_cell.angle_alpha   90.00
_cell.angle_beta   90.00
_cell.angle_gamma   90.00
#
_symmetry.space_group_name_H-M   'P 1'
#
loop_
_entity.id
_entity.type
_entity.pdbx_description
1 polymer ?
#
loop_
_entity_poly.entity_id
_entity_poly.type
_entity_poly.pdbx_seq_one_letter_code
_entity_poly.pdbx_strand_id
1 'polypeptide(L)'
;MTTYFSEPQSMYYRFGEDQDQVLKVLAERYIGANAQADFVYRVFQKSGILQNEKGLYDLNLSKRFPDAQKGQISYAAALVWGDEDRNLDVLIRCYGPVRFYFNEQLVYRSTVMDEINLDATVKLGIDIKPGWNTLLLEMKYTPAGFGCQFGSDEGKVRILNVLAPFQERQGQAGWVYSKPISSEENHPEWNLLGSEEDHKLEWLPDVQWSEEKQMQPSLERIYGHLPGQQVYAWTRLVNRDSSDCPIRLSGQSSGPLNIWLNGVSAVQLKETGPFEVNIAAAFGRNDLLIRSECSDTAESWNFVINATVNGEQLELELPQRVHGASGESWLFLGPFESEDVEPDLQDLMRTDRVFKRNVLNDNPEETGSQQVRKERIYWRLDRPDAWIRPYYENAMLSNKWTVGSVTNYGRWDYPLGVTVYGLLQTGRYLQRPDISRYASEHVQSCTRMDEYSLWDREQYGFPAVNQQLVMMKMLDNCGSFGSAMLESYSECQEPTFLPIAERIADFMLTRLERQEDGAFYRECIGEFAENTMWADDLYMSTPFLVRYARLTENNSALDEAARQFLLYRKYLFMPEFKIMSHVYDFKYGQATQIPWGRGNGWTLFSLSEVLEALPAEHSERPALIAFFNELCEGYAALQGEGGLWHQVLNDSETYQEASCTAMFAYGFARGVRFGWLYQPARYIEAAERAWNGLTRKAIDRQGNVHGVCSGSRYAFTAEYYNKDLLTVTNDNHGIGIMMLAGTEVAKMKKHLAQPKVSSTAVTQS
;
A
#
# COMPACT_ATOMS: atom_id res chain seq x y z
N MET A 1 -10.47 -13.89 34.15
CA MET A 1 -9.84 -14.60 33.02
C MET A 1 -10.49 -14.16 31.72
N THR A 2 -9.73 -13.58 30.79
CA THR A 2 -10.23 -13.24 29.46
C THR A 2 -10.46 -14.53 28.67
N THR A 3 -11.69 -14.75 28.22
CA THR A 3 -12.06 -15.90 27.38
C THR A 3 -12.76 -15.35 26.14
N TYR A 4 -12.13 -15.47 24.97
CA TYR A 4 -12.66 -14.90 23.72
C TYR A 4 -13.72 -15.78 23.08
N PHE A 5 -13.62 -17.09 23.28
CA PHE A 5 -14.55 -18.11 22.79
C PHE A 5 -14.57 -19.31 23.73
N SER A 6 -15.59 -20.16 23.61
CA SER A 6 -15.73 -21.36 24.46
C SER A 6 -14.70 -22.45 24.12
N GLU A 7 -14.28 -23.26 25.09
CA GLU A 7 -13.26 -24.31 24.87
C GLU A 7 -13.52 -25.23 23.65
N PRO A 8 -14.77 -25.69 23.37
CA PRO A 8 -15.05 -26.50 22.17
C PRO A 8 -14.81 -25.78 20.84
N GLN A 9 -14.74 -24.45 20.86
CA GLN A 9 -14.38 -23.63 19.70
C GLN A 9 -12.86 -23.43 19.57
N SER A 10 -12.04 -23.87 20.52
CA SER A 10 -10.59 -23.65 20.48
C SER A 10 -9.86 -24.57 19.49
N MET A 11 -8.72 -24.09 18.98
CA MET A 11 -7.78 -24.92 18.22
C MET A 11 -7.31 -26.13 19.01
N TYR A 12 -6.97 -25.92 20.27
CA TYR A 12 -6.48 -26.98 21.15
C TYR A 12 -7.53 -28.09 21.33
N TYR A 13 -8.80 -27.75 21.53
CA TYR A 13 -9.85 -28.76 21.64
C TYR A 13 -9.97 -29.61 20.36
N ARG A 14 -9.77 -28.98 19.20
CA ARG A 14 -9.91 -29.65 17.89
C ARG A 14 -8.70 -30.50 17.51
N PHE A 15 -7.48 -30.00 17.74
CA PHE A 15 -6.24 -30.57 17.21
C PHE A 15 -5.22 -30.94 18.30
N GLY A 16 -5.50 -30.65 19.58
CA GLY A 16 -4.58 -30.89 20.69
C GLY A 16 -3.27 -30.13 20.49
N GLU A 17 -2.14 -30.84 20.63
CA GLU A 17 -0.80 -30.30 20.42
C GLU A 17 -0.29 -30.40 18.97
N ASP A 18 -1.16 -30.74 18.00
CA ASP A 18 -0.79 -30.79 16.58
C ASP A 18 -0.57 -29.37 16.01
N GLN A 19 0.63 -28.85 16.24
CA GLN A 19 1.07 -27.53 15.81
C GLN A 19 1.02 -27.35 14.30
N ASP A 20 1.34 -28.39 13.54
CA ASP A 20 1.38 -28.33 12.09
C ASP A 20 -0.03 -28.09 11.53
N GLN A 21 -1.07 -28.74 12.11
CA GLN A 21 -2.47 -28.47 11.75
C GLN A 21 -2.93 -27.07 12.15
N VAL A 22 -2.55 -26.58 13.34
CA VAL A 22 -2.89 -25.21 13.79
C VAL A 22 -2.32 -24.17 12.83
N LEU A 23 -1.04 -24.30 12.47
CA LEU A 23 -0.35 -23.41 11.53
C LEU A 23 -0.98 -23.43 10.14
N LYS A 24 -1.32 -24.63 9.66
CA LYS A 24 -2.01 -24.80 8.37
C LYS A 24 -3.32 -24.02 8.33
N VAL A 25 -4.18 -24.19 9.35
CA VAL A 25 -5.49 -23.52 9.37
C VAL A 25 -5.36 -22.02 9.54
N LEU A 26 -4.41 -21.52 10.34
CA LEU A 26 -4.12 -20.08 10.44
C LEU A 26 -3.77 -19.46 9.09
N ALA A 27 -2.84 -20.07 8.37
CA ALA A 27 -2.40 -19.57 7.07
C ALA A 27 -3.52 -19.65 6.02
N GLU A 28 -4.23 -20.78 5.94
CA GLU A 28 -5.34 -20.97 4.99
C GLU A 28 -6.51 -20.03 5.29
N ARG A 29 -6.80 -19.74 6.57
CA ARG A 29 -7.83 -18.78 6.97
C ARG A 29 -7.48 -17.37 6.51
N TYR A 30 -6.22 -16.95 6.69
CA TYR A 30 -5.76 -15.63 6.25
C TYR A 30 -5.80 -15.49 4.73
N ILE A 31 -5.24 -16.45 4.00
CA ILE A 31 -5.23 -16.45 2.52
C ILE A 31 -6.66 -16.46 1.98
N GLY A 32 -7.55 -17.28 2.54
CA GLY A 32 -8.94 -17.34 2.14
C GLY A 32 -9.74 -16.06 2.43
N ALA A 33 -9.35 -15.28 3.43
CA ALA A 33 -9.95 -13.97 3.72
C ALA A 33 -9.35 -12.84 2.87
N ASN A 34 -8.16 -13.02 2.30
CA ASN A 34 -7.42 -12.01 1.57
C ASN A 34 -7.09 -12.52 0.16
N ALA A 35 -8.12 -12.69 -0.67
CA ALA A 35 -7.94 -13.14 -2.05
C ALA A 35 -6.95 -12.25 -2.83
N GLN A 36 -6.23 -12.84 -3.79
CA GLN A 36 -5.28 -12.14 -4.66
C GLN A 36 -6.01 -11.26 -5.69
N ALA A 37 -6.57 -10.15 -5.22
CA ALA A 37 -7.16 -9.12 -6.06
C ALA A 37 -6.16 -7.97 -6.24
N ASP A 38 -5.76 -7.74 -7.48
CA ASP A 38 -4.83 -6.67 -7.86
C ASP A 38 -5.53 -5.29 -7.84
N PHE A 39 -4.78 -4.23 -8.16
CA PHE A 39 -5.31 -2.87 -8.21
C PHE A 39 -6.43 -2.70 -9.26
N VAL A 40 -7.40 -1.84 -8.94
CA VAL A 40 -8.49 -1.49 -9.86
C VAL A 40 -8.03 -0.33 -10.74
N TYR A 41 -8.03 -0.52 -12.05
CA TYR A 41 -7.72 0.55 -13.00
C TYR A 41 -8.99 1.32 -13.34
N ARG A 42 -8.89 2.65 -13.36
CA ARG A 42 -9.98 3.55 -13.71
C ARG A 42 -9.54 4.60 -14.70
N VAL A 43 -10.50 5.11 -15.46
CA VAL A 43 -10.33 6.36 -16.21
C VAL A 43 -10.16 7.49 -15.21
N PHE A 44 -9.09 8.27 -15.40
CA PHE A 44 -8.73 9.38 -14.56
C PHE A 44 -8.42 10.60 -15.44
N GLN A 45 -9.10 11.71 -15.18
CA GLN A 45 -8.93 12.94 -15.96
C GLN A 45 -7.99 13.90 -15.23
N LYS A 46 -6.83 14.18 -15.85
CA LYS A 46 -5.80 15.05 -15.26
C LYS A 46 -6.29 16.49 -15.07
N SER A 47 -7.23 16.94 -15.89
CA SER A 47 -7.88 18.25 -15.79
C SER A 47 -8.86 18.36 -14.62
N GLY A 48 -9.24 17.24 -14.00
CA GLY A 48 -10.11 17.18 -12.82
C GLY A 48 -9.49 17.73 -11.54
N ILE A 49 -10.11 17.43 -10.40
CA ILE A 49 -9.62 17.85 -9.07
C ILE A 49 -8.52 16.89 -8.61
N LEU A 50 -7.31 17.42 -8.44
CA LEU A 50 -6.13 16.67 -7.98
C LEU A 50 -5.96 16.78 -6.47
N GLN A 51 -5.20 15.85 -5.89
CA GLN A 51 -4.80 15.89 -4.48
C GLN A 51 -3.50 16.66 -4.30
N ASN A 52 -3.33 17.28 -3.13
CA ASN A 52 -2.04 17.82 -2.69
C ASN A 52 -1.19 16.74 -2.01
N GLU A 53 0.02 17.09 -1.58
CA GLU A 53 0.97 16.19 -0.90
C GLU A 53 0.45 15.59 0.42
N LYS A 54 -0.63 16.14 1.00
CA LYS A 54 -1.29 15.61 2.21
C LYS A 54 -2.44 14.66 1.88
N GLY A 55 -2.76 14.46 0.59
CA GLY A 55 -3.87 13.64 0.13
C GLY A 55 -5.22 14.36 0.13
N LEU A 56 -5.25 15.68 0.32
CA LEU A 56 -6.49 16.47 0.23
C LEU A 56 -6.71 16.90 -1.22
N TYR A 57 -7.90 16.61 -1.76
CA TYR A 57 -8.37 17.14 -3.04
C TYR A 57 -8.43 18.67 -2.96
N ASP A 58 -7.79 19.37 -3.89
CA ASP A 58 -7.70 20.83 -3.93
C ASP A 58 -8.74 21.42 -4.89
N LEU A 59 -9.91 21.77 -4.36
CA LEU A 59 -10.99 22.44 -5.08
C LEU A 59 -10.81 23.97 -5.03
N ASN A 60 -9.63 24.47 -5.38
CA ASN A 60 -9.38 25.90 -5.50
C ASN A 60 -10.05 26.48 -6.76
N LEU A 61 -11.32 26.88 -6.62
CA LEU A 61 -12.12 27.34 -7.73
C LEU A 61 -11.75 28.76 -8.18
N SER A 62 -11.11 29.57 -7.33
CA SER A 62 -10.60 30.89 -7.73
C SER A 62 -9.53 30.77 -8.81
N LYS A 63 -8.67 29.75 -8.73
CA LYS A 63 -7.67 29.47 -9.77
C LYS A 63 -8.30 28.97 -11.07
N ARG A 64 -9.39 28.20 -10.98
CA ARG A 64 -10.07 27.61 -12.15
C ARG A 64 -11.01 28.58 -12.86
N PHE A 65 -11.64 29.47 -12.11
CA PHE A 65 -12.62 30.43 -12.59
C PHE A 65 -12.23 31.85 -12.14
N PRO A 66 -11.16 32.44 -12.72
CA PRO A 66 -10.71 33.77 -12.34
C PRO A 66 -11.77 34.86 -12.60
N ASP A 67 -12.69 34.61 -13.55
CA ASP A 67 -13.77 35.52 -13.94
C ASP A 67 -15.06 35.35 -13.13
N ALA A 68 -15.06 34.48 -12.10
CA ALA A 68 -16.22 34.28 -11.24
C ALA A 68 -16.66 35.59 -10.59
N GLN A 69 -17.97 35.79 -10.47
CA GLN A 69 -18.60 36.99 -9.94
C GLN A 69 -19.10 36.78 -8.52
N LYS A 70 -18.95 37.81 -7.67
CA LYS A 70 -19.30 37.74 -6.25
C LYS A 70 -20.71 37.18 -6.08
N GLY A 71 -20.84 36.14 -5.26
CA GLY A 71 -22.11 35.50 -4.97
C GLY A 71 -22.45 34.30 -5.84
N GLN A 72 -21.72 34.06 -6.93
CA GLN A 72 -21.87 32.83 -7.72
C GLN A 72 -21.52 31.59 -6.89
N ILE A 73 -22.14 30.48 -7.27
CA ILE A 73 -22.01 29.19 -6.60
C ILE A 73 -21.45 28.18 -7.60
N SER A 74 -20.63 27.24 -7.12
CA SER A 74 -20.23 26.05 -7.86
C SER A 74 -20.40 24.84 -6.95
N TYR A 75 -20.80 23.73 -7.56
CA TYR A 75 -20.99 22.45 -6.89
C TYR A 75 -19.85 21.51 -7.23
N ALA A 76 -19.41 20.70 -6.27
CA ALA A 76 -18.58 19.54 -6.54
C ALA A 76 -19.20 18.29 -5.92
N ALA A 77 -19.25 17.21 -6.69
CA ALA A 77 -19.89 15.97 -6.31
C ALA A 77 -18.98 14.77 -6.55
N ALA A 78 -19.09 13.78 -5.66
CA ALA A 78 -18.39 12.51 -5.77
C ALA A 78 -19.12 11.37 -5.05
N LEU A 79 -18.74 10.14 -5.37
CA LEU A 79 -19.23 8.92 -4.76
C LEU A 79 -18.11 8.19 -4.01
N VAL A 80 -18.50 7.53 -2.92
CA VAL A 80 -17.63 6.61 -2.17
C VAL A 80 -18.39 5.31 -1.94
N TRP A 81 -17.75 4.19 -2.26
CA TRP A 81 -18.30 2.86 -1.95
C TRP A 81 -17.93 2.45 -0.52
N GLY A 82 -18.89 1.89 0.22
CA GLY A 82 -18.66 1.25 1.51
C GLY A 82 -19.07 -0.21 1.48
N ASP A 83 -18.19 -1.12 1.90
CA ASP A 83 -18.54 -2.55 2.05
C ASP A 83 -19.27 -2.87 3.36
N GLU A 84 -19.02 -2.07 4.39
CA GLU A 84 -19.62 -2.19 5.72
C GLU A 84 -19.75 -0.82 6.38
N ASP A 85 -20.47 -0.74 7.49
CA ASP A 85 -20.55 0.47 8.31
C ASP A 85 -19.15 0.86 8.82
N ARG A 86 -18.69 2.06 8.47
CA ARG A 86 -17.38 2.58 8.89
C ARG A 86 -17.43 4.07 9.19
N ASN A 87 -16.73 4.47 10.25
CA ASN A 87 -16.50 5.88 10.53
C ASN A 87 -15.16 6.32 9.92
N LEU A 88 -15.16 7.43 9.19
CA LEU A 88 -13.98 8.07 8.63
C LEU A 88 -13.92 9.52 9.08
N ASP A 89 -12.75 9.94 9.52
CA ASP A 89 -12.48 11.36 9.73
C ASP A 89 -12.05 12.00 8.40
N VAL A 90 -12.72 13.09 8.02
CA VAL A 90 -12.36 13.94 6.88
C VAL A 90 -11.93 15.33 7.34
N LEU A 91 -11.06 15.95 6.56
CA LEU A 91 -10.55 17.30 6.76
C LEU A 91 -11.12 18.24 5.70
N ILE A 92 -11.61 19.41 6.13
CA ILE A 92 -12.04 20.50 5.25
C ILE A 92 -11.25 21.76 5.59
N ARG A 93 -10.67 22.40 4.56
CA ARG A 93 -10.00 23.71 4.66
C ARG A 93 -10.63 24.66 3.66
N CYS A 94 -11.25 25.72 4.13
CA CYS A 94 -12.08 26.58 3.29
C CYS A 94 -11.24 27.69 2.64
N TYR A 95 -11.46 27.93 1.35
CA TYR A 95 -11.01 29.15 0.66
C TYR A 95 -12.10 30.23 0.65
N GLY A 96 -13.35 29.85 0.90
CA GLY A 96 -14.50 30.73 1.00
C GLY A 96 -15.67 29.97 1.64
N PRO A 97 -16.92 30.49 1.57
CA PRO A 97 -18.06 29.79 2.15
C PRO A 97 -18.30 28.41 1.52
N VAL A 98 -18.47 27.39 2.37
CA VAL A 98 -18.67 26.00 1.98
C VAL A 98 -19.82 25.39 2.76
N ARG A 99 -20.65 24.59 2.09
CA ARG A 99 -21.56 23.64 2.72
C ARG A 99 -21.23 22.24 2.21
N PHE A 100 -21.11 21.29 3.12
CA PHE A 100 -20.84 19.90 2.81
C PHE A 100 -22.05 19.05 3.21
N TYR A 101 -22.56 18.32 2.21
CA TYR A 101 -23.63 17.37 2.33
C TYR A 101 -23.07 15.97 2.14
N PHE A 102 -23.43 15.08 3.06
CA PHE A 102 -23.07 13.67 3.02
C PHE A 102 -24.36 12.85 3.07
N ASN A 103 -24.59 11.98 2.08
CA ASN A 103 -25.85 11.25 1.91
C ASN A 103 -27.07 12.18 2.01
N GLU A 104 -27.03 13.28 1.23
CA GLU A 104 -28.07 14.33 1.15
C GLU A 104 -28.30 15.13 2.45
N GLN A 105 -27.61 14.82 3.54
CA GLN A 105 -27.70 15.54 4.81
C GLN A 105 -26.61 16.59 4.93
N LEU A 106 -26.98 17.82 5.28
CA LEU A 106 -26.02 18.88 5.59
C LEU A 106 -25.27 18.53 6.88
N VAL A 107 -24.00 18.14 6.77
CA VAL A 107 -23.16 17.76 7.91
C VAL A 107 -22.19 18.86 8.33
N TYR A 108 -21.88 19.80 7.42
CA TYR A 108 -21.02 20.93 7.74
C TYR A 108 -21.38 22.19 6.95
N ARG A 109 -21.26 23.33 7.62
CA ARG A 109 -21.35 24.68 7.05
C ARG A 109 -20.21 25.50 7.63
N SER A 110 -19.47 26.17 6.76
CA SER A 110 -18.37 27.05 7.15
C SER A 110 -18.82 28.18 8.09
N THR A 111 -17.96 28.49 9.03
CA THR A 111 -18.05 29.69 9.87
C THR A 111 -17.16 30.79 9.30
N VAL A 112 -17.35 32.03 9.80
CA VAL A 112 -16.50 33.17 9.42
C VAL A 112 -15.01 32.90 9.69
N MET A 113 -14.69 32.14 10.75
CA MET A 113 -13.31 31.80 11.08
C MET A 113 -12.71 30.83 10.06
N ASP A 114 -13.49 29.83 9.63
CA ASP A 114 -13.06 28.86 8.61
C ASP A 114 -12.80 29.56 7.27
N GLU A 115 -13.62 30.58 6.94
CA GLU A 115 -13.56 31.30 5.67
C GLU A 115 -12.40 32.30 5.57
N ILE A 116 -11.99 32.91 6.69
CA ILE A 116 -10.95 33.96 6.71
C ILE A 116 -9.56 33.39 7.01
N ASN A 117 -9.47 32.33 7.83
CA ASN A 117 -8.20 31.70 8.16
C ASN A 117 -7.92 30.51 7.25
N LEU A 118 -7.01 30.69 6.28
CA LEU A 118 -6.62 29.64 5.34
C LEU A 118 -5.96 28.42 5.99
N ASP A 119 -5.44 28.56 7.21
CA ASP A 119 -4.87 27.46 7.99
C ASP A 119 -5.91 26.72 8.84
N ALA A 120 -7.13 27.26 8.97
CA ALA A 120 -8.21 26.60 9.70
C ALA A 120 -8.53 25.25 9.03
N THR A 121 -8.42 24.20 9.83
CA THR A 121 -8.77 22.84 9.40
C THR A 121 -9.90 22.34 10.27
N VAL A 122 -11.02 22.01 9.64
CA VAL A 122 -12.15 21.36 10.30
C VAL A 122 -12.03 19.86 10.13
N LYS A 123 -12.08 19.12 11.23
CA LYS A 123 -12.10 17.66 11.24
C LYS A 123 -13.52 17.17 11.55
N LEU A 124 -14.07 16.33 10.67
CA LEU A 124 -15.44 15.84 10.74
C LEU A 124 -15.46 14.32 10.62
N GLY A 125 -16.18 13.63 11.51
CA GLY A 125 -16.47 12.21 11.35
C GLY A 125 -17.66 12.01 10.43
N ILE A 126 -17.52 11.16 9.40
CA ILE A 126 -18.61 10.69 8.55
C ILE A 126 -18.79 9.18 8.70
N ASP A 127 -20.03 8.72 8.71
CA ASP A 127 -20.38 7.30 8.82
C ASP A 127 -20.75 6.74 7.44
N ILE A 128 -19.76 6.15 6.78
CA ILE A 128 -19.90 5.44 5.52
C ILE A 128 -20.81 4.22 5.74
N LYS A 129 -21.84 4.10 4.90
CA LYS A 129 -22.80 2.99 4.91
C LYS A 129 -22.50 1.97 3.82
N PRO A 130 -22.95 0.72 3.97
CA PRO A 130 -22.89 -0.25 2.88
C PRO A 130 -23.52 0.29 1.59
N GLY A 131 -22.82 0.17 0.47
CA GLY A 131 -23.22 0.68 -0.84
C GLY A 131 -22.65 2.07 -1.18
N TRP A 132 -23.34 2.77 -2.08
CA TRP A 132 -22.94 4.09 -2.53
C TRP A 132 -23.27 5.16 -1.49
N ASN A 133 -22.26 5.96 -1.14
CA ASN A 133 -22.39 7.16 -0.32
C ASN A 133 -22.10 8.38 -1.18
N THR A 134 -22.89 9.44 -1.03
CA THR A 134 -22.80 10.65 -1.84
C THR A 134 -22.11 11.78 -1.07
N LEU A 135 -21.18 12.46 -1.73
CA LEU A 135 -20.49 13.63 -1.22
C LEU A 135 -20.84 14.81 -2.13
N LEU A 136 -21.34 15.90 -1.56
CA LEU A 136 -21.66 17.12 -2.30
C LEU A 136 -21.14 18.35 -1.54
N LEU A 137 -20.36 19.16 -2.23
CA LEU A 137 -19.86 20.44 -1.77
C LEU A 137 -20.56 21.57 -2.53
N GLU A 138 -21.23 22.46 -1.81
CA GLU A 138 -21.67 23.75 -2.34
C GLU A 138 -20.65 24.80 -1.91
N MET A 139 -20.04 25.47 -2.89
CA MET A 139 -19.00 26.46 -2.66
C MET A 139 -19.46 27.79 -3.24
N LYS A 140 -19.33 28.88 -2.47
CA LYS A 140 -19.75 30.20 -2.91
C LYS A 140 -18.55 31.12 -3.09
N TYR A 141 -18.51 31.86 -4.19
CA TYR A 141 -17.46 32.84 -4.41
C TYR A 141 -17.67 34.10 -3.58
N THR A 142 -16.61 34.49 -2.88
CA THR A 142 -16.49 35.78 -2.17
C THR A 142 -15.12 36.39 -2.43
N PRO A 143 -14.91 37.69 -2.12
CA PRO A 143 -13.58 38.28 -2.19
C PRO A 143 -12.52 37.63 -1.28
N ALA A 144 -12.93 36.85 -0.26
CA ALA A 144 -12.00 36.07 0.56
C ALA A 144 -11.47 34.83 -0.17
N GLY A 145 -12.26 34.27 -1.10
CA GLY A 145 -11.87 33.19 -2.00
C GLY A 145 -13.04 32.31 -2.43
N PHE A 146 -12.71 31.20 -3.11
CA PHE A 146 -13.66 30.27 -3.72
C PHE A 146 -13.19 28.81 -3.59
N GLY A 147 -14.00 27.98 -2.94
CA GLY A 147 -13.78 26.54 -2.87
C GLY A 147 -13.15 26.06 -1.56
N CYS A 148 -12.52 24.87 -1.58
CA CYS A 148 -11.91 24.27 -0.39
C CYS A 148 -10.88 23.19 -0.72
N GLN A 149 -10.18 22.70 0.30
CA GLN A 149 -9.51 21.39 0.28
C GLN A 149 -10.37 20.37 1.05
N PHE A 150 -10.45 19.15 0.53
CA PHE A 150 -11.24 18.06 1.12
C PHE A 150 -10.49 16.72 1.04
N GLY A 151 -10.43 15.93 2.10
CA GLY A 151 -9.87 14.58 2.04
C GLY A 151 -9.90 13.87 3.38
N SER A 152 -9.37 12.65 3.46
CA SER A 152 -9.30 11.94 4.73
C SER A 152 -8.19 12.50 5.64
N ASP A 153 -8.43 12.42 6.95
CA ASP A 153 -7.37 12.57 7.93
C ASP A 153 -6.40 11.38 7.84
N GLU A 154 -5.10 11.63 7.99
CA GLU A 154 -4.05 10.60 7.79
C GLU A 154 -4.16 9.85 6.44
N GLY A 155 -4.33 10.56 5.32
CA GLY A 155 -4.63 9.98 4.00
C GLY A 155 -3.67 8.89 3.48
N LYS A 156 -2.46 8.75 4.04
CA LYS A 156 -1.54 7.64 3.76
C LYS A 156 -1.99 6.29 4.34
N VAL A 157 -2.76 6.33 5.42
CA VAL A 157 -3.24 5.16 6.17
C VAL A 157 -4.73 4.97 5.93
N ARG A 158 -5.49 6.07 5.95
CA ARG A 158 -6.94 6.12 5.73
C ARG A 158 -7.23 6.57 4.30
N ILE A 159 -7.03 5.69 3.34
CA ILE A 159 -7.15 6.04 1.91
C ILE A 159 -8.62 6.35 1.59
N LEU A 160 -8.87 7.56 1.08
CA LEU A 160 -10.15 8.00 0.52
C LEU A 160 -9.94 8.34 -0.95
N ASN A 161 -10.24 7.39 -1.82
CA ASN A 161 -10.41 7.69 -3.25
C ASN A 161 -11.89 7.86 -3.53
N VAL A 162 -12.22 8.86 -4.34
CA VAL A 162 -13.60 9.12 -4.73
C VAL A 162 -13.82 8.82 -6.20
N LEU A 163 -15.06 8.50 -6.55
CA LEU A 163 -15.48 8.20 -7.91
C LEU A 163 -16.42 9.28 -8.44
N ALA A 164 -16.41 9.46 -9.75
CA ALA A 164 -17.30 10.40 -10.41
C ALA A 164 -18.76 9.92 -10.23
N PRO A 165 -19.69 10.83 -9.88
CA PRO A 165 -21.12 10.54 -9.88
C PRO A 165 -21.66 10.49 -11.32
N PHE A 166 -22.96 10.21 -11.44
CA PHE A 166 -23.73 10.15 -12.68
C PHE A 166 -23.48 8.92 -13.57
N GLN A 167 -24.49 8.56 -14.36
CA GLN A 167 -24.46 7.38 -15.24
C GLN A 167 -23.42 7.52 -16.35
N GLU A 168 -23.26 8.72 -16.90
CA GLU A 168 -22.35 9.05 -17.99
C GLU A 168 -20.86 8.89 -17.60
N ARG A 169 -20.57 8.94 -16.29
CA ARG A 169 -19.21 8.84 -15.73
C ARG A 169 -19.01 7.61 -14.87
N GLN A 170 -19.92 6.64 -14.95
CA GLN A 170 -19.91 5.47 -14.10
C GLN A 170 -18.55 4.75 -14.15
N GLY A 171 -17.89 4.66 -13.00
CA GLY A 171 -16.62 3.96 -12.83
C GLY A 171 -15.37 4.81 -13.07
N GLN A 172 -15.51 6.06 -13.49
CA GLN A 172 -14.40 7.01 -13.56
C GLN A 172 -13.99 7.48 -12.15
N ALA A 173 -12.72 7.84 -11.98
CA ALA A 173 -12.19 8.33 -10.71
C ALA A 173 -12.17 9.86 -10.63
N GLY A 174 -12.36 10.40 -9.42
CA GLY A 174 -12.24 11.83 -9.12
C GLY A 174 -13.58 12.54 -8.88
N TRP A 175 -13.47 13.84 -8.58
CA TRP A 175 -14.61 14.73 -8.39
C TRP A 175 -15.12 15.28 -9.72
N VAL A 176 -16.43 15.48 -9.80
CA VAL A 176 -17.07 16.29 -10.86
C VAL A 176 -17.47 17.63 -10.25
N TYR A 177 -17.31 18.72 -10.98
CA TYR A 177 -17.62 20.07 -10.48
C TYR A 177 -18.28 20.94 -11.54
N SER A 178 -19.18 21.83 -11.13
CA SER A 178 -19.92 22.69 -12.06
C SER A 178 -19.15 23.97 -12.37
N LYS A 179 -19.41 24.58 -13.54
CA LYS A 179 -19.08 26.00 -13.74
C LYS A 179 -19.84 26.89 -12.72
N PRO A 180 -19.35 28.12 -12.45
CA PRO A 180 -20.04 29.04 -11.54
C PRO A 180 -21.40 29.49 -12.10
N ILE A 181 -22.45 29.36 -11.29
CA ILE A 181 -23.82 29.76 -11.61
C ILE A 181 -24.32 30.88 -10.69
N SER A 182 -25.41 31.55 -11.07
CA SER A 182 -26.04 32.58 -10.23
C SER A 182 -26.74 31.94 -9.02
N SER A 183 -26.60 32.52 -7.82
CA SER A 183 -27.26 32.00 -6.61
C SER A 183 -28.78 32.15 -6.60
N GLU A 184 -29.37 32.84 -7.57
CA GLU A 184 -30.83 32.99 -7.74
C GLU A 184 -31.44 31.84 -8.56
N GLU A 185 -30.61 30.97 -9.15
CA GLU A 185 -31.06 29.75 -9.82
C GLU A 185 -31.46 28.71 -8.76
N ASN A 186 -32.62 28.06 -8.93
CA ASN A 186 -33.15 27.08 -7.98
C ASN A 186 -32.11 25.99 -7.68
N HIS A 187 -31.88 25.70 -6.40
CA HIS A 187 -31.08 24.57 -5.96
C HIS A 187 -31.61 23.27 -6.60
N PRO A 188 -30.79 22.50 -7.32
CA PRO A 188 -31.24 21.25 -7.92
C PRO A 188 -31.67 20.26 -6.85
N GLU A 189 -32.70 19.45 -7.12
CA GLU A 189 -32.88 18.20 -6.39
C GLU A 189 -31.74 17.26 -6.79
N TRP A 190 -30.91 16.90 -5.82
CA TRP A 190 -29.68 16.15 -6.09
C TRP A 190 -29.95 14.66 -6.25
N ASN A 191 -29.90 14.19 -7.49
CA ASN A 191 -29.78 12.77 -7.82
C ASN A 191 -28.39 12.44 -8.38
N LEU A 192 -27.40 12.21 -7.50
CA LEU A 192 -26.01 11.94 -7.92
C LEU A 192 -25.78 10.54 -8.50
N LEU A 193 -26.78 9.66 -8.45
CA LEU A 193 -26.78 8.35 -9.12
C LEU A 193 -27.60 8.37 -10.43
N GLY A 194 -28.18 9.52 -10.78
CA GLY A 194 -28.96 9.77 -11.98
C GLY A 194 -28.12 10.21 -13.18
N SER A 195 -28.76 10.93 -14.10
CA SER A 195 -28.08 11.52 -15.27
C SER A 195 -27.56 12.92 -14.94
N GLU A 196 -26.46 13.32 -15.59
CA GLU A 196 -25.98 14.71 -15.56
C GLU A 196 -27.03 15.73 -16.01
N GLU A 197 -27.89 15.34 -16.97
CA GLU A 197 -28.90 16.24 -17.56
C GLU A 197 -29.98 16.66 -16.56
N ASP A 198 -30.19 15.86 -15.50
CA ASP A 198 -31.22 16.11 -14.48
C ASP A 198 -30.96 17.42 -13.72
N HIS A 199 -29.70 17.84 -13.59
CA HIS A 199 -29.31 19.02 -12.79
C HIS A 199 -29.23 20.31 -13.60
N LYS A 200 -29.21 20.23 -14.93
CA LYS A 200 -29.06 21.38 -15.85
C LYS A 200 -27.83 22.26 -15.54
N LEU A 201 -26.74 21.63 -15.11
CA LEU A 201 -25.45 22.26 -14.85
C LEU A 201 -24.43 21.80 -15.89
N GLU A 202 -23.45 22.67 -16.17
CA GLU A 202 -22.32 22.29 -17.01
C GLU A 202 -21.22 21.68 -16.13
N TRP A 203 -21.07 20.37 -16.22
CA TRP A 203 -20.19 19.56 -15.37
C TRP A 203 -18.81 19.34 -16.00
N LEU A 204 -17.78 19.60 -15.20
CA LEU A 204 -16.38 19.42 -15.54
C LEU A 204 -15.75 18.33 -14.68
N PRO A 205 -14.66 17.70 -15.14
CA PRO A 205 -14.00 17.89 -16.45
C PRO A 205 -14.81 17.33 -17.64
N ASP A 206 -14.57 17.84 -18.85
CA ASP A 206 -15.23 17.34 -20.07
C ASP A 206 -14.78 15.91 -20.39
N VAL A 207 -15.73 14.98 -20.55
CA VAL A 207 -15.41 13.56 -20.83
C VAL A 207 -15.41 13.21 -22.31
N GLN A 208 -15.94 14.09 -23.15
CA GLN A 208 -16.01 13.94 -24.59
C GLN A 208 -15.21 15.03 -25.28
N TRP A 209 -14.61 14.68 -26.41
CA TRP A 209 -14.01 15.65 -27.31
C TRP A 209 -15.08 16.57 -27.92
N SER A 210 -14.69 17.80 -28.24
CA SER A 210 -15.54 18.70 -29.03
C SER A 210 -15.87 18.09 -30.40
N GLU A 211 -16.99 18.48 -31.00
CA GLU A 211 -17.40 17.99 -32.33
C GLU A 211 -16.29 18.15 -33.38
N GLU A 212 -15.59 19.28 -33.37
CA GLU A 212 -14.43 19.55 -34.25
C GLU A 212 -13.30 18.53 -34.04
N LYS A 213 -12.98 18.22 -32.78
CA LYS A 213 -11.94 17.24 -32.46
C LYS A 213 -12.37 15.82 -32.84
N GLN A 214 -13.65 15.46 -32.67
CA GLN A 214 -14.16 14.14 -33.06
C GLN A 214 -13.98 13.84 -34.55
N MET A 215 -13.91 14.86 -35.41
CA MET A 215 -13.65 14.70 -36.84
C MET A 215 -12.18 14.36 -37.16
N GLN A 216 -11.26 14.53 -36.21
CA GLN A 216 -9.84 14.19 -36.39
C GLN A 216 -9.58 12.69 -36.11
N PRO A 217 -8.58 12.07 -36.75
CA PRO A 217 -8.08 10.75 -36.34
C PRO A 217 -7.66 10.71 -34.88
N SER A 218 -7.81 9.56 -34.21
CA SER A 218 -7.55 9.39 -32.77
C SER A 218 -6.16 9.89 -32.33
N LEU A 219 -5.09 9.50 -33.03
CA LEU A 219 -3.73 9.92 -32.65
C LEU A 219 -3.50 11.43 -32.84
N GLU A 220 -4.08 12.02 -33.89
CA GLU A 220 -4.02 13.46 -34.11
C GLU A 220 -4.82 14.24 -33.05
N ARG A 221 -5.96 13.70 -32.64
CA ARG A 221 -6.76 14.28 -31.57
C ARG A 221 -6.05 14.25 -30.22
N ILE A 222 -5.38 13.15 -29.89
CA ILE A 222 -4.70 12.94 -28.59
C ILE A 222 -3.38 13.72 -28.51
N TYR A 223 -2.61 13.77 -29.60
CA TYR A 223 -1.22 14.26 -29.59
C TYR A 223 -0.96 15.46 -30.51
N GLY A 224 -1.87 15.80 -31.43
CA GLY A 224 -1.68 16.84 -32.44
C GLY A 224 -1.04 16.30 -33.72
N HIS A 225 -0.27 17.12 -34.43
CA HIS A 225 0.52 16.69 -35.59
C HIS A 225 2.00 16.99 -35.27
N LEU A 226 2.81 15.96 -34.99
CA LEU A 226 4.21 16.11 -34.55
C LEU A 226 5.18 15.27 -35.41
N PRO A 227 5.58 15.75 -36.59
CA PRO A 227 6.45 15.01 -37.51
C PRO A 227 7.72 14.44 -36.85
N GLY A 228 8.09 13.21 -37.24
CA GLY A 228 9.27 12.51 -36.71
C GLY A 228 9.11 11.91 -35.31
N GLN A 229 7.93 12.06 -34.69
CA GLN A 229 7.61 11.40 -33.42
C GLN A 229 6.79 10.12 -33.62
N GLN A 230 6.88 9.23 -32.64
CA GLN A 230 6.29 7.90 -32.68
C GLN A 230 5.35 7.67 -31.49
N VAL A 231 4.30 6.91 -31.70
CA VAL A 231 3.31 6.54 -30.67
C VAL A 231 3.04 5.04 -30.70
N TYR A 232 2.73 4.49 -29.53
CA TYR A 232 2.32 3.11 -29.37
C TYR A 232 0.83 3.03 -29.07
N ALA A 233 0.16 2.09 -29.72
CA ALA A 233 -1.24 1.74 -29.47
C ALA A 233 -1.32 0.25 -29.10
N TRP A 234 -1.95 -0.06 -27.97
CA TRP A 234 -2.06 -1.43 -27.45
C TRP A 234 -3.53 -1.82 -27.25
N THR A 235 -3.89 -2.97 -27.81
CA THR A 235 -5.22 -3.60 -27.68
C THR A 235 -5.08 -5.11 -27.50
N ARG A 236 -6.19 -5.80 -27.24
CA ARG A 236 -6.28 -7.26 -27.34
C ARG A 236 -7.26 -7.70 -28.41
N LEU A 237 -6.80 -8.63 -29.23
CA LEU A 237 -7.60 -9.39 -30.18
C LEU A 237 -8.20 -10.61 -29.48
N VAL A 238 -9.54 -10.68 -29.44
CA VAL A 238 -10.25 -11.84 -28.87
C VAL A 238 -10.56 -12.84 -29.97
N ASN A 239 -9.75 -13.90 -30.05
CA ASN A 239 -9.97 -15.02 -30.95
C ASN A 239 -10.76 -16.13 -30.25
N ARG A 240 -12.01 -16.36 -30.67
CA ARG A 240 -12.85 -17.47 -30.18
C ARG A 240 -12.85 -18.67 -31.11
N ASP A 241 -12.15 -18.59 -32.24
CA ASP A 241 -12.03 -19.68 -33.19
C ASP A 241 -10.97 -20.68 -32.70
N SER A 242 -11.36 -21.96 -32.70
CA SER A 242 -10.53 -23.10 -32.28
C SER A 242 -10.07 -23.97 -33.45
N SER A 243 -10.29 -23.52 -34.69
CA SER A 243 -10.03 -24.31 -35.90
C SER A 243 -8.58 -24.19 -36.41
N ASP A 244 -7.70 -23.55 -35.63
CA ASP A 244 -6.31 -23.22 -35.97
C ASP A 244 -6.16 -22.40 -37.28
N CYS A 245 -7.26 -21.83 -37.78
CA CYS A 245 -7.25 -20.96 -38.95
C CYS A 245 -6.48 -19.66 -38.64
N PRO A 246 -5.61 -19.20 -39.55
CA PRO A 246 -4.79 -18.02 -39.30
C PRO A 246 -5.65 -16.76 -39.15
N ILE A 247 -5.21 -15.83 -38.30
CA ILE A 247 -5.76 -14.49 -38.23
C ILE A 247 -5.27 -13.73 -39.46
N ARG A 248 -6.21 -13.28 -40.29
CA ARG A 248 -5.95 -12.34 -41.38
C ARG A 248 -6.02 -10.93 -40.81
N LEU A 249 -4.86 -10.31 -40.60
CA LEU A 249 -4.74 -8.89 -40.29
C LEU A 249 -4.63 -8.12 -41.61
N SER A 250 -5.49 -7.14 -41.79
CA SER A 250 -5.50 -6.26 -42.96
C SER A 250 -5.79 -4.83 -42.54
N GLY A 251 -5.35 -3.86 -43.33
CA GLY A 251 -5.51 -2.47 -42.93
C GLY A 251 -4.82 -1.49 -43.85
N GLN A 252 -4.79 -0.24 -43.39
CA GLN A 252 -4.09 0.85 -44.05
C GLN A 252 -3.42 1.73 -43.01
N SER A 253 -2.25 2.28 -43.34
CA SER A 253 -1.59 3.30 -42.54
C SER A 253 -1.26 4.51 -43.39
N SER A 254 -1.32 5.69 -42.78
CA SER A 254 -0.93 6.96 -43.38
C SER A 254 0.57 7.28 -43.24
N GLY A 255 1.39 6.37 -42.68
CA GLY A 255 2.82 6.54 -42.51
C GLY A 255 3.56 5.23 -42.18
N PRO A 256 4.82 5.30 -41.70
CA PRO A 256 5.54 4.14 -41.20
C PRO A 256 4.78 3.46 -40.05
N LEU A 257 4.73 2.13 -40.07
CA LEU A 257 3.94 1.33 -39.14
C LEU A 257 4.65 0.02 -38.81
N ASN A 258 4.70 -0.33 -37.53
CA ASN A 258 5.08 -1.66 -37.08
C ASN A 258 3.95 -2.27 -36.26
N ILE A 259 3.65 -3.54 -36.50
CA ILE A 259 2.64 -4.31 -35.74
C ILE A 259 3.31 -5.53 -35.14
N TRP A 260 3.02 -5.80 -33.86
CA TRP A 260 3.40 -7.02 -33.16
C TRP A 260 2.18 -7.71 -32.59
N LEU A 261 2.15 -9.04 -32.69
CA LEU A 261 1.14 -9.89 -32.07
C LEU A 261 1.83 -10.79 -31.03
N ASN A 262 1.44 -10.69 -29.76
CA ASN A 262 2.07 -11.38 -28.63
C ASN A 262 3.61 -11.18 -28.61
N GLY A 263 4.08 -9.98 -28.94
CA GLY A 263 5.50 -9.63 -29.03
C GLY A 263 6.22 -10.09 -30.30
N VAL A 264 5.57 -10.81 -31.21
CA VAL A 264 6.16 -11.27 -32.49
C VAL A 264 5.83 -10.27 -33.60
N SER A 265 6.85 -9.85 -34.36
CA SER A 265 6.67 -8.91 -35.48
C SER A 265 5.77 -9.51 -36.57
N ALA A 266 4.73 -8.78 -36.94
CA ALA A 266 3.69 -9.19 -37.87
C ALA A 266 3.67 -8.37 -39.16
N VAL A 267 3.79 -7.04 -39.05
CA VAL A 267 3.78 -6.12 -40.18
C VAL A 267 4.85 -5.05 -39.99
N GLN A 268 5.53 -4.69 -41.07
CA GLN A 268 6.44 -3.55 -41.12
C GLN A 268 6.22 -2.78 -42.43
N LEU A 269 5.72 -1.56 -42.31
CA LEU A 269 5.56 -0.61 -43.41
C LEU A 269 6.52 0.56 -43.23
N LYS A 270 7.17 0.96 -44.31
CA LYS A 270 8.10 2.12 -44.32
C LYS A 270 7.42 3.42 -44.73
N GLU A 271 6.29 3.34 -45.42
CA GLU A 271 5.58 4.48 -46.00
C GLU A 271 4.07 4.17 -45.95
N THR A 272 3.26 5.19 -46.24
CA THR A 272 1.80 5.09 -46.41
C THR A 272 1.43 3.92 -47.33
N GLY A 273 0.48 3.10 -46.91
CA GLY A 273 -0.01 2.01 -47.75
C GLY A 273 -0.92 1.00 -47.05
N PRO A 274 -1.57 0.14 -47.84
CA PRO A 274 -2.31 -1.00 -47.32
C PRO A 274 -1.37 -2.13 -46.90
N PHE A 275 -1.85 -2.98 -46.01
CA PHE A 275 -1.17 -4.24 -45.66
C PHE A 275 -2.19 -5.36 -45.49
N GLU A 276 -1.71 -6.58 -45.71
CA GLU A 276 -2.46 -7.79 -45.44
C GLU A 276 -1.48 -8.92 -45.10
N VAL A 277 -1.69 -9.57 -43.96
CA VAL A 277 -0.85 -10.69 -43.50
C VAL A 277 -1.72 -11.73 -42.80
N ASN A 278 -1.36 -13.01 -42.99
CA ASN A 278 -1.93 -14.12 -42.25
C ASN A 278 -0.94 -14.52 -41.16
N ILE A 279 -1.41 -14.58 -39.92
CA ILE A 279 -0.60 -14.87 -38.73
C ILE A 279 -1.18 -16.09 -38.05
N ALA A 280 -0.31 -16.92 -37.46
CA ALA A 280 -0.76 -18.04 -36.64
C ALA A 280 -1.70 -17.54 -35.54
N ALA A 281 -2.87 -18.16 -35.45
CA ALA A 281 -3.88 -17.80 -34.48
C ALA A 281 -3.60 -18.51 -33.15
N ALA A 282 -3.57 -17.76 -32.04
CA ALA A 282 -3.74 -18.35 -30.72
C ALA A 282 -5.20 -18.17 -30.30
N PHE A 283 -5.82 -19.23 -29.79
CA PHE A 283 -7.14 -19.14 -29.17
C PHE A 283 -7.06 -18.23 -27.92
N GLY A 284 -8.08 -17.43 -27.70
CA GLY A 284 -8.20 -16.54 -26.56
C GLY A 284 -7.77 -15.11 -26.85
N ARG A 285 -7.16 -14.47 -25.85
CA ARG A 285 -6.78 -13.06 -25.89
C ARG A 285 -5.34 -12.91 -26.36
N ASN A 286 -5.13 -12.13 -27.42
CA ASN A 286 -3.82 -11.90 -28.01
C ASN A 286 -3.48 -10.42 -27.95
N ASP A 287 -2.33 -10.06 -27.37
CA ASP A 287 -1.87 -8.68 -27.31
C ASP A 287 -1.44 -8.21 -28.69
N LEU A 288 -2.06 -7.12 -29.17
CA LEU A 288 -1.73 -6.46 -30.42
C LEU A 288 -1.15 -5.08 -30.10
N LEU A 289 0.13 -4.92 -30.38
CA LEU A 289 0.86 -3.66 -30.18
C LEU A 289 1.21 -3.07 -31.53
N ILE A 290 1.04 -1.76 -31.65
CA ILE A 290 1.31 -1.01 -32.88
C ILE A 290 2.19 0.16 -32.54
N ARG A 291 3.22 0.40 -33.35
CA ARG A 291 3.98 1.65 -33.36
C ARG A 291 3.67 2.39 -34.65
N SER A 292 3.19 3.61 -34.53
CA SER A 292 2.88 4.50 -35.66
C SER A 292 3.77 5.74 -35.60
N GLU A 293 4.27 6.19 -36.75
CA GLU A 293 5.15 7.36 -36.86
C GLU A 293 4.46 8.53 -37.57
N CYS A 294 4.70 9.74 -37.08
CA CYS A 294 4.22 10.96 -37.69
C CYS A 294 5.02 11.27 -38.96
N SER A 295 4.38 11.15 -40.12
CA SER A 295 4.93 11.68 -41.35
C SER A 295 4.75 13.20 -41.44
N ASP A 296 5.55 13.87 -42.29
CA ASP A 296 5.42 15.29 -42.63
C ASP A 296 4.14 15.62 -43.45
N THR A 297 3.19 14.68 -43.55
CA THR A 297 1.98 14.82 -44.39
C THR A 297 0.76 15.24 -43.56
N ALA A 298 -0.26 15.79 -44.22
CA ALA A 298 -1.44 16.32 -43.54
C ALA A 298 -2.30 15.27 -42.80
N GLU A 299 -2.20 13.98 -43.13
CA GLU A 299 -2.93 12.89 -42.45
C GLU A 299 -1.95 12.00 -41.65
N SER A 300 -1.17 12.59 -40.74
CA SER A 300 -0.07 11.88 -40.11
C SER A 300 -0.52 10.77 -39.14
N TRP A 301 0.32 9.74 -38.99
CA TRP A 301 0.23 8.59 -38.06
C TRP A 301 -1.09 7.82 -37.92
N ASN A 302 -2.11 8.10 -38.74
CA ASN A 302 -3.36 7.34 -38.70
C ASN A 302 -3.17 5.89 -39.18
N PHE A 303 -3.94 4.97 -38.61
CA PHE A 303 -4.01 3.58 -39.07
C PHE A 303 -5.41 3.00 -38.86
N VAL A 304 -5.79 2.08 -39.74
CA VAL A 304 -7.00 1.26 -39.65
C VAL A 304 -6.60 -0.19 -39.69
N ILE A 305 -7.13 -1.00 -38.77
CA ILE A 305 -6.89 -2.44 -38.70
C ILE A 305 -8.20 -3.20 -38.68
N ASN A 306 -8.24 -4.25 -39.49
CA ASN A 306 -9.26 -5.27 -39.51
C ASN A 306 -8.59 -6.62 -39.24
N ALA A 307 -9.12 -7.36 -38.28
CA ALA A 307 -8.64 -8.69 -37.94
C ALA A 307 -9.79 -9.66 -38.16
N THR A 308 -9.57 -10.68 -38.98
CA THR A 308 -10.59 -11.69 -39.27
C THR A 308 -10.04 -13.09 -39.10
N VAL A 309 -10.88 -14.03 -38.67
CA VAL A 309 -10.61 -15.47 -38.71
C VAL A 309 -11.81 -16.14 -39.34
N ASN A 310 -11.58 -17.01 -40.34
CA ASN A 310 -12.66 -17.67 -41.09
C ASN A 310 -13.70 -16.71 -41.71
N GLY A 311 -13.29 -15.47 -42.00
CA GLY A 311 -14.17 -14.43 -42.53
C GLY A 311 -15.02 -13.72 -41.48
N GLU A 312 -14.92 -14.09 -40.20
CA GLU A 312 -15.55 -13.39 -39.09
C GLU A 312 -14.59 -12.34 -38.49
N GLN A 313 -15.13 -11.16 -38.16
CA GLN A 313 -14.36 -10.08 -37.54
C GLN A 313 -14.06 -10.41 -36.08
N LEU A 314 -12.79 -10.27 -35.68
CA LEU A 314 -12.38 -10.39 -34.29
C LEU A 314 -12.71 -9.12 -33.50
N GLU A 315 -13.13 -9.33 -32.26
CA GLU A 315 -13.40 -8.26 -31.30
C GLU A 315 -12.09 -7.68 -30.75
N LEU A 316 -12.05 -6.36 -30.59
CA LEU A 316 -10.98 -5.63 -29.91
C LEU A 316 -11.43 -5.21 -28.52
N GLU A 317 -10.63 -5.51 -27.51
CA GLU A 317 -10.86 -5.07 -26.12
C GLU A 317 -9.62 -4.39 -25.55
N LEU A 318 -9.81 -3.57 -24.51
CA LEU A 318 -8.67 -3.01 -23.78
C LEU A 318 -7.79 -4.13 -23.21
N PRO A 319 -6.46 -3.97 -23.27
CA PRO A 319 -5.53 -4.97 -22.76
C PRO A 319 -5.55 -5.08 -21.23
N GLN A 320 -6.02 -4.03 -20.56
CA GLN A 320 -6.27 -3.98 -19.13
C GLN A 320 -7.73 -3.62 -18.88
N ARG A 321 -8.36 -4.24 -17.89
CA ARG A 321 -9.72 -3.86 -17.49
C ARG A 321 -9.68 -2.49 -16.81
N VAL A 322 -10.26 -1.48 -17.46
CA VAL A 322 -10.32 -0.09 -16.95
C VAL A 322 -11.78 0.29 -16.73
N HIS A 323 -12.15 0.56 -15.49
CA HIS A 323 -13.49 1.05 -15.16
C HIS A 323 -13.68 2.50 -15.65
N GLY A 324 -14.87 2.81 -16.16
CA GLY A 324 -15.17 4.11 -16.77
C GLY A 324 -14.74 4.25 -18.23
N ALA A 325 -14.02 3.27 -18.78
CA ALA A 325 -13.80 3.16 -20.21
C ALA A 325 -15.01 2.45 -20.82
N SER A 326 -15.74 3.17 -21.66
CA SER A 326 -17.01 2.75 -22.26
C SER A 326 -16.88 2.93 -23.76
N GLY A 327 -16.59 1.83 -24.46
CA GLY A 327 -16.44 1.81 -25.92
C GLY A 327 -15.00 1.95 -26.43
N GLU A 328 -14.03 2.26 -25.57
CA GLU A 328 -12.61 2.22 -25.96
C GLU A 328 -12.08 0.78 -26.01
N SER A 329 -11.24 0.51 -27.02
CA SER A 329 -10.52 -0.77 -27.16
C SER A 329 -9.01 -0.59 -27.19
N TRP A 330 -8.50 0.65 -27.15
CA TRP A 330 -7.09 0.98 -27.32
C TRP A 330 -6.56 1.79 -26.15
N LEU A 331 -5.35 1.45 -25.71
CA LEU A 331 -4.50 2.31 -24.89
C LEU A 331 -3.42 2.94 -25.76
N PHE A 332 -3.12 4.21 -25.52
CA PHE A 332 -2.11 4.96 -26.27
C PHE A 332 -0.96 5.40 -25.37
N LEU A 333 0.27 5.31 -25.87
CA LEU A 333 1.48 5.72 -25.17
C LEU A 333 2.37 6.52 -26.12
N GLY A 334 2.85 7.67 -25.67
CA GLY A 334 3.69 8.56 -26.46
C GLY A 334 3.38 10.04 -26.23
N PRO A 335 3.88 10.91 -27.11
CA PRO A 335 4.76 10.60 -28.23
C PRO A 335 6.23 10.50 -27.80
N PHE A 336 7.00 9.68 -28.50
CA PHE A 336 8.45 9.48 -28.37
C PHE A 336 9.19 10.16 -29.53
N GLU A 337 10.35 10.74 -29.25
CA GLU A 337 11.25 11.26 -30.28
C GLU A 337 12.04 10.11 -30.92
N SER A 338 12.47 10.25 -32.18
CA SER A 338 13.27 9.23 -32.87
C SER A 338 14.63 8.94 -32.20
N GLU A 339 15.15 9.88 -31.40
CA GLU A 339 16.38 9.74 -30.61
C GLU A 339 16.14 9.12 -29.22
N ASP A 340 14.88 8.90 -28.82
CA ASP A 340 14.57 8.22 -27.57
C ASP A 340 15.02 6.76 -27.61
N VAL A 341 15.40 6.24 -26.44
CA VAL A 341 15.67 4.81 -26.29
C VAL A 341 14.34 4.07 -26.44
N GLU A 342 14.24 3.25 -27.49
CA GLU A 342 13.05 2.46 -27.76
C GLU A 342 12.77 1.52 -26.56
N PRO A 343 11.56 1.55 -25.98
CA PRO A 343 11.22 0.68 -24.87
C PRO A 343 11.24 -0.80 -25.24
N ASP A 344 11.51 -1.68 -24.28
CA ASP A 344 11.38 -3.12 -24.49
C ASP A 344 9.92 -3.49 -24.79
N LEU A 345 9.71 -4.33 -25.81
CA LEU A 345 8.37 -4.75 -26.25
C LEU A 345 7.58 -5.46 -25.15
N GLN A 346 8.23 -6.21 -24.27
CA GLN A 346 7.57 -6.86 -23.15
C GLN A 346 7.13 -5.84 -22.08
N ASP A 347 7.92 -4.78 -21.87
CA ASP A 347 7.53 -3.70 -20.96
C ASP A 347 6.37 -2.87 -21.52
N LEU A 348 6.31 -2.67 -22.85
CA LEU A 348 5.19 -2.02 -23.55
C LEU A 348 3.86 -2.79 -23.46
N MET A 349 3.86 -4.05 -23.03
CA MET A 349 2.64 -4.83 -22.78
C MET A 349 2.35 -4.95 -21.29
N ARG A 350 2.74 -3.94 -20.51
CA ARG A 350 2.53 -3.87 -19.07
C ARG A 350 2.01 -2.51 -18.64
N THR A 351 1.24 -2.51 -17.54
CA THR A 351 0.71 -1.29 -16.91
C THR A 351 1.44 -0.94 -15.61
N ASP A 352 2.38 -1.74 -15.13
CA ASP A 352 3.22 -1.45 -13.96
C ASP A 352 4.52 -0.72 -14.33
N ARG A 353 4.61 -0.18 -15.55
CA ARG A 353 5.77 0.54 -16.09
C ARG A 353 5.43 1.98 -16.46
N VAL A 354 6.37 2.88 -16.21
CA VAL A 354 6.36 4.25 -16.74
C VAL A 354 7.51 4.40 -17.74
N PHE A 355 7.29 5.15 -18.80
CA PHE A 355 8.23 5.22 -19.92
C PHE A 355 8.86 6.59 -19.98
N LYS A 356 10.13 6.67 -20.39
CA LYS A 356 10.89 7.91 -20.45
C LYS A 356 10.94 8.42 -21.89
N ARG A 357 10.84 9.73 -22.04
CA ARG A 357 11.06 10.44 -23.31
C ARG A 357 11.93 11.68 -23.09
N ASN A 358 12.63 12.11 -24.13
CA ASN A 358 13.32 13.37 -24.18
C ASN A 358 12.34 14.48 -24.56
N VAL A 359 12.54 15.66 -23.97
CA VAL A 359 11.80 16.87 -24.28
C VAL A 359 12.80 18.02 -24.35
N LEU A 360 12.79 18.75 -25.46
CA LEU A 360 13.58 19.97 -25.63
C LEU A 360 12.99 21.11 -24.77
N ASN A 361 13.86 21.85 -24.05
CA ASN A 361 13.42 23.02 -23.29
C ASN A 361 13.07 24.18 -24.25
N ASP A 362 11.83 24.65 -24.22
CA ASP A 362 11.33 25.75 -25.05
C ASP A 362 11.76 27.17 -24.57
N ASN A 363 12.55 27.29 -23.49
CA ASN A 363 13.04 28.57 -22.95
C ASN A 363 14.58 28.69 -23.00
N PRO A 364 15.16 29.29 -24.04
CA PRO A 364 16.62 29.43 -24.20
C PRO A 364 17.30 30.47 -23.30
N GLU A 365 16.55 31.31 -22.57
CA GLU A 365 17.11 32.51 -21.92
C GLU A 365 17.80 32.26 -20.57
N GLU A 366 17.58 31.11 -19.89
CA GLU A 366 18.12 30.90 -18.53
C GLU A 366 19.41 30.07 -18.45
N THR A 367 19.77 29.28 -19.46
CA THR A 367 20.83 28.25 -19.30
C THR A 367 21.92 28.24 -20.38
N GLY A 368 21.81 29.05 -21.44
CA GLY A 368 22.85 29.19 -22.46
C GLY A 368 23.19 27.91 -23.25
N SER A 369 22.41 26.83 -23.10
CA SER A 369 22.53 25.57 -23.83
C SER A 369 21.17 24.86 -23.93
N GLN A 370 20.91 24.14 -25.02
CA GLN A 370 19.74 23.27 -25.16
C GLN A 370 19.85 22.11 -24.16
N GLN A 371 19.21 22.24 -22.99
CA GLN A 371 19.09 21.13 -22.04
C GLN A 371 17.92 20.23 -22.43
N VAL A 372 18.23 18.96 -22.71
CA VAL A 372 17.22 17.90 -22.87
C VAL A 372 16.71 17.49 -21.49
N ARG A 373 15.42 17.69 -21.24
CA ARG A 373 14.76 17.21 -20.02
C ARG A 373 14.16 15.82 -20.29
N LYS A 374 14.38 14.88 -19.39
CA LYS A 374 13.69 13.58 -19.42
C LYS A 374 12.32 13.71 -18.75
N GLU A 375 11.25 13.46 -19.50
CA GLU A 375 9.90 13.35 -19.01
C GLU A 375 9.48 11.87 -18.91
N ARG A 376 8.56 11.56 -18.01
CA ARG A 376 7.94 10.24 -17.91
C ARG A 376 6.48 10.30 -18.37
N ILE A 377 6.08 9.32 -19.18
CA ILE A 377 4.74 9.18 -19.76
C ILE A 377 4.14 7.81 -19.41
N TYR A 378 2.82 7.70 -19.59
CA TYR A 378 2.04 6.52 -19.20
C TYR A 378 0.87 6.28 -20.17
N TRP A 379 0.00 5.30 -19.89
CA TRP A 379 -1.07 4.85 -20.78
C TRP A 379 -2.32 5.72 -20.75
N ARG A 380 -2.75 6.13 -21.94
CA ARG A 380 -3.80 7.10 -22.22
C ARG A 380 -5.01 6.47 -22.89
N LEU A 381 -6.16 7.13 -22.79
CA LEU A 381 -7.34 6.84 -23.61
C LEU A 381 -7.58 7.96 -24.61
N ASP A 382 -8.38 7.67 -25.62
CA ASP A 382 -8.84 8.65 -26.61
C ASP A 382 -9.98 9.50 -26.06
N ARG A 383 -9.68 10.26 -25.00
CA ARG A 383 -10.58 11.22 -24.36
C ARG A 383 -9.79 12.45 -23.89
N PRO A 384 -10.45 13.61 -23.71
CA PRO A 384 -9.78 14.80 -23.19
C PRO A 384 -9.10 14.52 -21.83
N ASP A 385 -7.78 14.70 -21.79
CA ASP A 385 -6.94 14.54 -20.59
C ASP A 385 -7.12 13.25 -19.79
N ALA A 386 -7.53 12.16 -20.45
CA ALA A 386 -7.82 10.88 -19.81
C ALA A 386 -6.63 9.93 -19.81
N TRP A 387 -6.21 9.53 -18.61
CA TRP A 387 -5.23 8.47 -18.36
C TRP A 387 -5.93 7.27 -17.73
N ILE A 388 -5.30 6.10 -17.83
CA ILE A 388 -5.63 5.00 -16.91
C ILE A 388 -4.84 5.21 -15.62
N ARG A 389 -5.46 4.92 -14.48
CA ARG A 389 -4.80 5.05 -13.17
C ARG A 389 -5.22 3.88 -12.27
N PRO A 390 -4.29 3.17 -11.63
CA PRO A 390 -4.59 2.11 -10.67
C PRO A 390 -4.92 2.72 -9.30
N TYR A 391 -5.90 2.14 -8.63
CA TYR A 391 -6.34 2.54 -7.30
C TYR A 391 -6.34 1.34 -6.35
N TYR A 392 -5.83 1.56 -5.14
CA TYR A 392 -5.97 0.59 -4.06
C TYR A 392 -7.37 0.67 -3.45
N GLU A 393 -8.31 -0.12 -3.97
CA GLU A 393 -9.71 -0.17 -3.53
C GLU A 393 -10.04 -1.31 -2.58
N ASN A 394 -9.09 -2.22 -2.35
CA ASN A 394 -9.37 -3.41 -1.57
C ASN A 394 -9.71 -3.09 -0.11
N ALA A 395 -8.93 -2.29 0.62
CA ALA A 395 -9.21 -2.03 2.05
C ALA A 395 -9.23 -0.55 2.40
N MET A 396 -10.10 0.21 1.71
CA MET A 396 -10.25 1.65 1.90
C MET A 396 -10.84 2.01 3.27
N LEU A 397 -10.59 3.25 3.72
CA LEU A 397 -11.35 3.91 4.81
C LEU A 397 -11.26 3.25 6.20
N SER A 398 -10.26 2.42 6.47
CA SER A 398 -10.12 1.79 7.77
C SER A 398 -9.64 2.79 8.84
N ASN A 399 -10.49 3.06 9.84
CA ASN A 399 -10.16 3.78 11.06
C ASN A 399 -9.36 2.94 12.08
N LYS A 400 -9.29 1.62 11.85
CA LYS A 400 -8.65 0.60 12.68
C LYS A 400 -7.98 -0.41 11.76
N TRP A 401 -6.71 -0.18 11.44
CA TRP A 401 -5.79 -1.10 10.77
C TRP A 401 -6.44 -2.40 10.25
N THR A 402 -6.94 -2.35 9.01
CA THR A 402 -7.28 -3.50 8.14
C THR A 402 -7.99 -4.68 8.84
N VAL A 403 -9.20 -4.44 9.33
CA VAL A 403 -10.20 -5.49 9.52
C VAL A 403 -11.42 -5.21 8.67
N GLY A 404 -11.99 -6.26 8.07
CA GLY A 404 -13.16 -6.15 7.20
C GLY A 404 -13.36 -7.35 6.29
N SER A 405 -14.38 -7.24 5.43
CA SER A 405 -14.79 -8.23 4.42
C SER A 405 -13.95 -8.21 3.14
N VAL A 406 -12.97 -7.31 3.03
CA VAL A 406 -12.24 -7.07 1.79
C VAL A 406 -10.75 -7.34 1.97
N THR A 407 -10.10 -7.74 0.88
CA THR A 407 -8.73 -8.25 0.90
C THR A 407 -7.70 -7.18 1.26
N ASN A 408 -6.64 -7.58 1.96
CA ASN A 408 -5.45 -6.74 2.19
C ASN A 408 -4.34 -7.02 1.18
N TYR A 409 -4.58 -7.88 0.19
CA TYR A 409 -3.61 -8.23 -0.82
C TYR A 409 -3.14 -6.99 -1.61
N GLY A 410 -1.84 -6.91 -1.89
CA GLY A 410 -1.24 -5.79 -2.64
C GLY A 410 -1.08 -4.50 -1.82
N ARG A 411 -1.31 -4.53 -0.50
CA ARG A 411 -1.09 -3.38 0.39
C ARG A 411 0.27 -3.43 1.07
N TRP A 412 0.92 -2.26 1.12
CA TRP A 412 2.17 -2.02 1.83
C TRP A 412 1.91 -1.26 3.15
N ASP A 413 2.00 -1.96 4.29
CA ASP A 413 2.02 -1.37 5.62
C ASP A 413 2.69 -2.29 6.66
N TYR A 414 3.03 -1.75 7.83
CA TYR A 414 3.81 -2.54 8.79
C TYR A 414 3.10 -3.80 9.33
N PRO A 415 1.78 -3.82 9.63
CA PRO A 415 1.13 -5.03 10.14
C PRO A 415 1.09 -6.14 9.09
N LEU A 416 0.97 -5.78 7.80
CA LEU A 416 1.09 -6.76 6.73
C LEU A 416 2.52 -7.26 6.55
N GLY A 417 3.53 -6.44 6.83
CA GLY A 417 4.93 -6.89 6.82
C GLY A 417 5.16 -8.09 7.73
N VAL A 418 4.68 -8.05 8.98
CA VAL A 418 4.79 -9.20 9.89
C VAL A 418 3.93 -10.38 9.45
N THR A 419 2.76 -10.12 8.85
CA THR A 419 1.86 -11.17 8.37
C THR A 419 2.45 -11.93 7.19
N VAL A 420 2.98 -11.21 6.20
CA VAL A 420 3.72 -11.78 5.06
C VAL A 420 4.93 -12.56 5.57
N TYR A 421 5.69 -12.03 6.54
CA TYR A 421 6.81 -12.77 7.14
C TYR A 421 6.36 -14.09 7.79
N GLY A 422 5.26 -14.08 8.54
CA GLY A 422 4.68 -15.28 9.15
C GLY A 422 4.21 -16.31 8.12
N LEU A 423 3.61 -15.88 7.01
CA LEU A 423 3.24 -16.77 5.91
C LEU A 423 4.47 -17.41 5.25
N LEU A 424 5.52 -16.64 4.97
CA LEU A 424 6.76 -17.16 4.38
C LEU A 424 7.39 -18.24 5.27
N GLN A 425 7.55 -17.96 6.58
CA GLN A 425 8.15 -18.91 7.51
C GLN A 425 7.28 -20.15 7.73
N THR A 426 5.96 -19.97 7.79
CA THR A 426 5.01 -21.09 7.93
C THR A 426 4.97 -21.97 6.69
N GLY A 427 4.92 -21.37 5.50
CA GLY A 427 4.95 -22.08 4.22
C GLY A 427 6.23 -22.90 4.08
N ARG A 428 7.39 -22.35 4.44
CA ARG A 428 8.67 -23.08 4.45
C ARG A 428 8.68 -24.21 5.48
N TYR A 429 8.22 -23.95 6.71
CA TYR A 429 8.20 -24.95 7.78
C TYR A 429 7.27 -26.13 7.47
N LEU A 430 6.08 -25.86 6.92
CA LEU A 430 5.09 -26.87 6.51
C LEU A 430 5.35 -27.48 5.13
N GLN A 431 6.35 -27.00 4.39
CA GLN A 431 6.63 -27.37 2.99
C GLN A 431 5.41 -27.15 2.08
N ARG A 432 4.76 -26.00 2.22
CA ARG A 432 3.58 -25.55 1.47
C ARG A 432 3.95 -24.39 0.54
N PRO A 433 4.45 -24.67 -0.68
CA PRO A 433 4.91 -23.62 -1.59
C PRO A 433 3.79 -22.69 -2.08
N ASP A 434 2.52 -23.12 -2.02
CA ASP A 434 1.37 -22.28 -2.31
C ASP A 434 1.22 -21.12 -1.31
N ILE A 435 1.54 -21.35 -0.03
CA ILE A 435 1.52 -20.31 1.02
C ILE A 435 2.67 -19.31 0.81
N SER A 436 3.89 -19.82 0.60
CA SER A 436 5.06 -18.96 0.35
C SER A 436 4.92 -18.17 -0.96
N ARG A 437 4.35 -18.79 -2.01
CA ARG A 437 4.06 -18.13 -3.28
C ARG A 437 3.08 -16.99 -3.10
N TYR A 438 1.93 -17.22 -2.45
CA TYR A 438 0.96 -16.17 -2.16
C TYR A 438 1.63 -14.96 -1.48
N ALA A 439 2.46 -15.21 -0.46
CA ALA A 439 3.17 -14.17 0.26
C ALA A 439 4.17 -13.42 -0.65
N SER A 440 4.91 -14.13 -1.50
CA SER A 440 5.85 -13.50 -2.46
C SER A 440 5.13 -12.68 -3.53
N GLU A 441 3.99 -13.15 -4.05
CA GLU A 441 3.20 -12.48 -5.07
C GLU A 441 2.51 -11.23 -4.51
N HIS A 442 2.10 -11.24 -3.23
CA HIS A 442 1.64 -10.04 -2.51
C HIS A 442 2.74 -8.97 -2.54
N VAL A 443 3.97 -9.33 -2.15
CA VAL A 443 5.09 -8.39 -2.15
C VAL A 443 5.36 -7.87 -3.56
N GLN A 444 5.36 -8.75 -4.57
CA GLN A 444 5.57 -8.36 -5.97
C GLN A 444 4.51 -7.39 -6.48
N SER A 445 3.23 -7.57 -6.12
CA SER A 445 2.15 -6.65 -6.49
C SER A 445 2.44 -5.24 -5.99
N CYS A 446 2.95 -5.08 -4.76
CA CYS A 446 3.39 -3.78 -4.26
C CYS A 446 4.64 -3.26 -4.98
N THR A 447 5.71 -4.06 -5.06
CA THR A 447 7.04 -3.56 -5.48
C THR A 447 7.15 -3.30 -6.98
N ARG A 448 6.41 -4.04 -7.81
CA ARG A 448 6.40 -3.80 -9.26
C ARG A 448 5.82 -2.44 -9.62
N MET A 449 4.90 -1.95 -8.79
CA MET A 449 4.31 -0.62 -8.93
C MET A 449 5.18 0.51 -8.36
N ASP A 450 6.37 0.25 -7.81
CA ASP A 450 7.17 1.26 -7.11
C ASP A 450 7.50 2.48 -7.99
N GLU A 451 8.01 2.25 -9.20
CA GLU A 451 8.36 3.35 -10.11
C GLU A 451 7.10 4.12 -10.55
N TYR A 452 6.00 3.40 -10.82
CA TYR A 452 4.72 4.00 -11.12
C TYR A 452 4.23 4.88 -9.97
N SER A 453 4.25 4.38 -8.74
CA SER A 453 3.77 5.10 -7.55
C SER A 453 4.57 6.37 -7.27
N LEU A 454 5.89 6.34 -7.48
CA LEU A 454 6.75 7.53 -7.38
C LEU A 454 6.35 8.58 -8.42
N TRP A 455 6.16 8.16 -9.67
CA TRP A 455 5.72 9.03 -10.76
C TRP A 455 4.30 9.56 -10.52
N ASP A 456 3.36 8.72 -10.11
CA ASP A 456 1.96 9.07 -9.83
C ASP A 456 1.85 10.17 -8.77
N ARG A 457 2.64 10.05 -7.69
CA ARG A 457 2.77 11.10 -6.67
C ARG A 457 3.30 12.40 -7.26
N GLU A 458 4.35 12.35 -8.07
CA GLU A 458 4.95 13.54 -8.69
C GLU A 458 4.00 14.21 -9.70
N GLN A 459 3.24 13.42 -10.47
CA GLN A 459 2.37 13.92 -11.51
C GLN A 459 1.03 14.45 -11.00
N TYR A 460 0.46 13.80 -9.98
CA TYR A 460 -0.90 14.08 -9.52
C TYR A 460 -0.97 14.50 -8.04
N GLY A 461 0.18 14.78 -7.43
CA GLY A 461 0.33 15.33 -6.08
C GLY A 461 0.22 14.32 -4.95
N PHE A 462 -0.51 13.22 -5.14
CA PHE A 462 -0.64 12.13 -4.17
C PHE A 462 -0.79 10.78 -4.87
N PRO A 463 -0.10 9.72 -4.40
CA PRO A 463 -0.15 8.42 -5.06
C PRO A 463 -1.44 7.66 -4.75
N ALA A 464 -2.03 7.02 -5.76
CA ALA A 464 -3.24 6.20 -5.61
C ALA A 464 -2.95 4.78 -5.08
N VAL A 465 -1.69 4.35 -5.13
CA VAL A 465 -1.17 3.06 -4.64
C VAL A 465 0.17 3.26 -3.93
N ASN A 466 0.54 2.36 -3.02
CA ASN A 466 1.83 2.38 -2.31
C ASN A 466 2.13 3.67 -1.52
N GLN A 467 1.11 4.34 -0.97
CA GLN A 467 1.23 5.62 -0.26
C GLN A 467 2.37 5.61 0.77
N GLN A 468 2.45 4.57 1.62
CA GLN A 468 3.48 4.48 2.65
C GLN A 468 4.88 4.24 2.08
N LEU A 469 5.01 3.35 1.10
CA LEU A 469 6.30 3.01 0.47
C LEU A 469 6.95 4.22 -0.22
N VAL A 470 6.17 5.05 -0.91
CA VAL A 470 6.72 6.20 -1.66
C VAL A 470 6.65 7.52 -0.90
N MET A 471 6.03 7.55 0.27
CA MET A 471 5.98 8.75 1.13
C MET A 471 6.55 8.47 2.53
N MET A 472 7.72 7.83 2.58
CA MET A 472 8.42 7.50 3.82
C MET A 472 8.72 8.75 4.65
N LYS A 473 8.22 8.77 5.89
CA LYS A 473 8.53 9.77 6.91
C LYS A 473 8.95 9.17 8.24
N MET A 474 8.66 7.89 8.47
CA MET A 474 8.94 7.20 9.71
C MET A 474 9.18 5.71 9.46
N LEU A 475 9.76 5.03 10.45
CA LEU A 475 10.11 3.60 10.37
C LEU A 475 8.90 2.71 10.03
N ASP A 476 7.71 3.01 10.57
CA ASP A 476 6.46 2.28 10.29
C ASP A 476 6.11 2.22 8.80
N ASN A 477 6.55 3.20 7.99
CA ASN A 477 6.22 3.24 6.56
C ASN A 477 6.99 2.20 5.73
N CYS A 478 8.10 1.68 6.25
CA CYS A 478 9.05 0.92 5.43
C CYS A 478 9.64 -0.31 6.09
N GLY A 479 9.96 -0.29 7.39
CA GLY A 479 10.84 -1.30 7.97
C GLY A 479 10.27 -2.71 8.02
N SER A 480 9.11 -2.89 8.64
CA SER A 480 8.49 -4.23 8.77
C SER A 480 8.25 -4.87 7.39
N PHE A 481 7.64 -4.13 6.46
CA PHE A 481 7.32 -4.66 5.14
C PHE A 481 8.55 -4.80 4.24
N GLY A 482 9.49 -3.84 4.29
CA GLY A 482 10.79 -3.95 3.62
C GLY A 482 11.59 -5.15 4.11
N SER A 483 11.49 -5.48 5.40
CA SER A 483 12.10 -6.68 5.98
C SER A 483 11.48 -7.96 5.40
N ALA A 484 10.15 -8.02 5.34
CA ALA A 484 9.44 -9.14 4.71
C ALA A 484 9.71 -9.26 3.21
N MET A 485 9.88 -8.14 2.51
CA MET A 485 10.29 -8.09 1.10
C MET A 485 11.68 -8.72 0.92
N LEU A 486 12.66 -8.35 1.74
CA LEU A 486 13.98 -8.97 1.68
C LEU A 486 13.95 -10.46 2.00
N GLU A 487 13.07 -10.89 2.92
CA GLU A 487 12.87 -12.32 3.22
C GLU A 487 12.24 -13.10 2.07
N SER A 488 11.34 -12.48 1.29
CA SER A 488 10.70 -13.11 0.13
C SER A 488 11.59 -13.16 -1.11
N TYR A 489 12.73 -12.46 -1.11
CA TYR A 489 13.63 -12.39 -2.26
C TYR A 489 14.12 -13.77 -2.72
N SER A 490 14.34 -14.70 -1.79
CA SER A 490 14.74 -16.08 -2.13
C SER A 490 13.66 -16.88 -2.86
N GLU A 491 12.39 -16.47 -2.78
CA GLU A 491 11.28 -17.12 -3.46
C GLU A 491 11.12 -16.64 -4.91
N CYS A 492 11.46 -15.38 -5.19
CA CYS A 492 11.03 -14.73 -6.43
C CYS A 492 12.10 -13.94 -7.20
N GLN A 493 13.22 -13.57 -6.55
CA GLN A 493 14.32 -12.81 -7.15
C GLN A 493 13.89 -11.54 -7.93
N GLU A 494 12.82 -10.87 -7.48
CA GLU A 494 12.24 -9.73 -8.18
C GLU A 494 13.24 -8.55 -8.28
N PRO A 495 13.60 -8.09 -9.50
CA PRO A 495 14.62 -7.06 -9.68
C PRO A 495 14.33 -5.72 -9.00
N THR A 496 13.05 -5.39 -8.75
CA THR A 496 12.68 -4.13 -8.09
C THR A 496 13.05 -4.09 -6.60
N PHE A 497 13.41 -5.20 -5.97
CA PHE A 497 13.63 -5.27 -4.52
C PHE A 497 14.88 -4.49 -4.09
N LEU A 498 16.00 -4.62 -4.83
CA LEU A 498 17.26 -3.99 -4.42
C LEU A 498 17.17 -2.45 -4.43
N PRO A 499 16.66 -1.78 -5.50
CA PRO A 499 16.49 -0.33 -5.47
C PRO A 499 15.57 0.17 -4.33
N ILE A 500 14.51 -0.58 -4.02
CA ILE A 500 13.63 -0.26 -2.89
C ILE A 500 14.39 -0.41 -1.57
N ALA A 501 15.13 -1.51 -1.40
CA ALA A 501 15.90 -1.78 -0.19
C ALA A 501 16.99 -0.73 0.04
N GLU A 502 17.73 -0.33 -1.00
CA GLU A 502 18.72 0.74 -0.92
C GLU A 502 18.08 2.07 -0.48
N ARG A 503 16.89 2.40 -1.00
CA ARG A 503 16.16 3.62 -0.61
C ARG A 503 15.68 3.58 0.84
N ILE A 504 15.23 2.42 1.32
CA ILE A 504 14.85 2.23 2.73
C ILE A 504 16.08 2.28 3.64
N ALA A 505 17.19 1.66 3.24
CA ALA A 505 18.43 1.66 3.99
C ALA A 505 19.02 3.08 4.10
N ASP A 506 19.05 3.85 3.00
CA ASP A 506 19.49 5.24 3.02
C ASP A 506 18.57 6.11 3.90
N PHE A 507 17.26 5.89 3.87
CA PHE A 507 16.34 6.55 4.79
C PHE A 507 16.73 6.26 6.25
N MET A 508 16.85 4.99 6.65
CA MET A 508 17.14 4.62 8.05
C MET A 508 18.55 5.02 8.51
N LEU A 509 19.56 4.85 7.66
CA LEU A 509 20.96 5.05 8.05
C LEU A 509 21.36 6.51 8.00
N THR A 510 20.86 7.27 7.02
CA THR A 510 21.35 8.61 6.68
C THR A 510 20.37 9.73 7.02
N ARG A 511 19.06 9.52 6.83
CA ARG A 511 18.06 10.61 6.84
C ARG A 511 17.14 10.63 8.05
N LEU A 512 16.84 9.46 8.61
CA LEU A 512 15.96 9.31 9.76
C LEU A 512 16.49 10.12 10.95
N GLU A 513 15.58 10.72 11.69
CA GLU A 513 15.90 11.62 12.79
C GLU A 513 16.55 10.87 13.95
N ARG A 514 17.53 11.52 14.58
CA ARG A 514 18.35 10.94 15.65
C ARG A 514 18.50 11.91 16.81
N GLN A 515 18.52 11.38 18.02
CA GLN A 515 19.01 12.10 19.19
C GLN A 515 20.52 12.32 19.11
N GLU A 516 21.08 13.16 19.99
CA GLU A 516 22.52 13.49 20.01
C GLU A 516 23.42 12.25 20.16
N ASP A 517 22.96 11.21 20.86
CA ASP A 517 23.67 9.93 21.01
C ASP A 517 23.45 8.95 19.83
N GLY A 518 22.70 9.40 18.81
CA GLY A 518 22.40 8.66 17.60
C GLY A 518 21.20 7.73 17.71
N ALA A 519 20.44 7.73 18.81
CA ALA A 519 19.25 6.91 18.94
C ALA A 519 18.14 7.37 17.99
N PHE A 520 17.48 6.43 17.32
CA PHE A 520 16.32 6.76 16.48
C PHE A 520 15.18 7.34 17.33
N TYR A 521 14.49 8.33 16.77
CA TYR A 521 13.28 8.88 17.38
C TYR A 521 12.35 9.43 16.29
N ARG A 522 11.16 9.85 16.69
CA ARG A 522 10.12 10.40 15.82
C ARG A 522 10.05 11.90 16.03
N GLU A 523 10.47 12.71 15.05
CA GLU A 523 10.24 14.17 15.10
C GLU A 523 8.76 14.47 14.90
N CYS A 524 8.15 14.01 13.79
CA CYS A 524 6.70 13.98 13.56
C CYS A 524 5.95 15.29 13.94
N ILE A 525 6.48 16.44 13.52
CA ILE A 525 5.97 17.78 13.89
C ILE A 525 4.45 17.89 13.67
N GLY A 526 3.70 18.25 14.72
CA GLY A 526 2.26 18.45 14.67
C GLY A 526 1.42 17.16 14.70
N GLU A 527 2.05 16.00 14.85
CA GLU A 527 1.39 14.70 15.03
C GLU A 527 1.42 14.29 16.51
N PHE A 528 0.57 13.35 16.92
CA PHE A 528 0.57 12.89 18.32
C PHE A 528 1.91 12.25 18.73
N ALA A 529 2.64 11.65 17.78
CA ALA A 529 3.95 11.03 18.00
C ALA A 529 5.11 12.05 18.00
N GLU A 530 4.84 13.35 18.01
CA GLU A 530 5.86 14.39 17.95
C GLU A 530 6.87 14.27 19.10
N ASN A 531 8.16 14.24 18.73
CA ASN A 531 9.33 14.20 19.60
C ASN A 531 9.30 13.04 20.61
N THR A 532 9.15 11.80 20.12
CA THR A 532 9.04 10.59 20.95
C THR A 532 9.88 9.42 20.42
N MET A 533 10.24 8.48 21.29
CA MET A 533 10.89 7.19 20.95
C MET A 533 10.01 6.04 21.42
N TRP A 534 9.80 5.02 20.58
CA TRP A 534 8.86 3.94 20.85
C TRP A 534 9.57 2.59 20.84
N ALA A 535 9.33 1.72 21.83
CA ALA A 535 9.91 0.37 21.85
C ALA A 535 9.70 -0.39 20.52
N ASP A 536 8.57 -0.15 19.86
CA ASP A 536 8.17 -0.67 18.55
C ASP A 536 9.17 -0.33 17.43
N ASP A 537 9.85 0.81 17.49
CA ASP A 537 10.82 1.25 16.47
C ASP A 537 11.98 0.27 16.30
N LEU A 538 12.29 -0.54 17.32
CA LEU A 538 13.27 -1.63 17.23
C LEU A 538 12.83 -2.69 16.20
N TYR A 539 11.54 -3.02 16.16
CA TYR A 539 10.99 -3.92 15.13
C TYR A 539 10.86 -3.23 13.78
N MET A 540 10.49 -1.95 13.77
CA MET A 540 10.35 -1.17 12.53
C MET A 540 11.71 -0.80 11.90
N SER A 541 12.84 -1.21 12.46
CA SER A 541 14.17 -0.91 11.91
C SER A 541 15.08 -2.13 11.85
N THR A 542 15.34 -2.77 12.98
CA THR A 542 16.46 -3.72 13.11
C THR A 542 16.32 -5.01 12.29
N PRO A 543 15.13 -5.63 12.12
CA PRO A 543 14.98 -6.78 11.24
C PRO A 543 15.20 -6.44 9.76
N PHE A 544 14.84 -5.23 9.33
CA PHE A 544 15.15 -4.77 7.97
C PHE A 544 16.67 -4.62 7.79
N LEU A 545 17.33 -3.89 8.69
CA LEU A 545 18.77 -3.64 8.63
C LEU A 545 19.58 -4.95 8.61
N VAL A 546 19.17 -5.94 9.42
CA VAL A 546 19.78 -7.28 9.43
C VAL A 546 19.66 -7.98 8.08
N ARG A 547 18.45 -8.03 7.49
CA ARG A 547 18.22 -8.69 6.20
C ARG A 547 18.92 -7.94 5.07
N TYR A 548 18.97 -6.62 5.14
CA TYR A 548 19.68 -5.78 4.19
C TYR A 548 21.19 -6.03 4.24
N ALA A 549 21.78 -6.08 5.44
CA ALA A 549 23.19 -6.40 5.65
C ALA A 549 23.54 -7.79 5.08
N ARG A 550 22.68 -8.79 5.29
CA ARG A 550 22.87 -10.15 4.74
C ARG A 550 22.84 -10.18 3.22
N LEU A 551 21.96 -9.39 2.58
CA LEU A 551 21.84 -9.36 1.12
C LEU A 551 22.96 -8.55 0.44
N THR A 552 23.41 -7.47 1.07
CA THR A 552 24.34 -6.49 0.47
C THR A 552 25.76 -6.57 1.02
N GLU A 553 26.00 -7.45 1.99
CA GLU A 553 27.26 -7.55 2.75
C GLU A 553 27.64 -6.24 3.48
N ASN A 554 26.65 -5.39 3.77
CA ASN A 554 26.86 -4.11 4.44
C ASN A 554 26.86 -4.26 5.96
N ASN A 555 28.05 -4.40 6.54
CA ASN A 555 28.22 -4.54 8.00
C ASN A 555 27.73 -3.32 8.80
N SER A 556 27.74 -2.10 8.25
CA SER A 556 27.31 -0.91 9.01
C SER A 556 25.82 -0.93 9.35
N ALA A 557 24.99 -1.56 8.51
CA ALA A 557 23.58 -1.77 8.81
C ALA A 557 23.39 -2.74 9.99
N LEU A 558 24.24 -3.78 10.08
CA LEU A 558 24.21 -4.73 11.18
C LEU A 558 24.71 -4.11 12.49
N ASP A 559 25.79 -3.33 12.43
CA ASP A 559 26.34 -2.60 13.57
C ASP A 559 25.30 -1.61 14.13
N GLU A 560 24.60 -0.90 13.23
CA GLU A 560 23.55 0.05 13.62
C GLU A 560 22.36 -0.66 14.28
N ALA A 561 21.93 -1.80 13.73
CA ALA A 561 20.87 -2.61 14.35
C ALA A 561 21.24 -3.05 15.79
N ALA A 562 22.48 -3.47 16.02
CA ALA A 562 22.97 -3.81 17.36
C ALA A 562 23.01 -2.60 18.30
N ARG A 563 23.53 -1.46 17.80
CA ARG A 563 23.68 -0.22 18.57
C ARG A 563 22.35 0.31 19.10
N GLN A 564 21.29 0.26 18.28
CA GLN A 564 19.97 0.79 18.66
C GLN A 564 19.38 0.08 19.90
N PHE A 565 19.59 -1.21 20.11
CA PHE A 565 19.10 -1.89 21.32
C PHE A 565 19.71 -1.32 22.61
N LEU A 566 21.00 -1.02 22.60
CA LEU A 566 21.69 -0.48 23.77
C LEU A 566 21.28 0.97 24.05
N LEU A 567 21.01 1.75 23.00
CA LEU A 567 20.47 3.10 23.12
C LEU A 567 19.04 3.08 23.67
N TYR A 568 18.15 2.25 23.09
CA TYR A 568 16.77 2.15 23.55
C TYR A 568 16.69 1.64 24.99
N ARG A 569 17.60 0.74 25.39
CA ARG A 569 17.73 0.31 26.79
C ARG A 569 17.98 1.50 27.73
N LYS A 570 18.86 2.44 27.37
CA LYS A 570 19.16 3.63 28.18
C LYS A 570 17.91 4.48 28.46
N TYR A 571 17.01 4.60 27.49
CA TYR A 571 15.81 5.45 27.60
C TYR A 571 14.60 4.73 28.21
N LEU A 572 14.38 3.47 27.83
CA LEU A 572 13.11 2.78 28.07
C LEU A 572 13.18 1.66 29.12
N PHE A 573 14.37 1.14 29.45
CA PHE A 573 14.45 -0.03 30.35
C PHE A 573 14.02 0.31 31.78
N MET A 574 13.15 -0.53 32.32
CA MET A 574 12.61 -0.45 33.67
C MET A 574 13.32 -1.50 34.55
N PRO A 575 14.40 -1.13 35.27
CA PRO A 575 15.27 -2.11 35.95
C PRO A 575 14.57 -2.89 37.06
N GLU A 576 13.56 -2.31 37.71
CA GLU A 576 12.76 -2.99 38.75
C GLU A 576 12.04 -4.23 38.22
N PHE A 577 11.51 -4.14 37.01
CA PHE A 577 10.73 -5.21 36.37
C PHE A 577 11.52 -5.99 35.33
N LYS A 578 12.70 -5.49 34.92
CA LYS A 578 13.52 -6.01 33.81
C LYS A 578 12.76 -6.09 32.49
N ILE A 579 11.94 -5.08 32.21
CA ILE A 579 11.14 -4.94 30.97
C ILE A 579 11.28 -3.50 30.45
N MET A 580 10.61 -3.18 29.33
CA MET A 580 10.68 -1.86 28.70
C MET A 580 9.41 -1.05 29.00
N SER A 581 9.57 0.25 29.20
CA SER A 581 8.50 1.22 29.00
C SER A 581 8.15 1.32 27.52
N HIS A 582 6.90 1.62 27.19
CA HIS A 582 6.45 1.72 25.80
C HIS A 582 7.11 2.89 25.05
N VAL A 583 7.09 4.09 25.65
CA VAL A 583 7.50 5.33 24.98
C VAL A 583 8.35 6.20 25.89
N TYR A 584 9.35 6.86 25.30
CA TYR A 584 10.04 8.00 25.89
C TYR A 584 9.57 9.27 25.19
N ASP A 585 9.07 10.22 25.97
CA ASP A 585 8.61 11.51 25.45
C ASP A 585 9.66 12.57 25.76
N PHE A 586 10.34 13.07 24.72
CA PHE A 586 11.40 14.05 24.86
C PHE A 586 10.88 15.45 25.21
N LYS A 587 9.59 15.72 24.98
CA LYS A 587 8.95 16.99 25.41
C LYS A 587 8.93 17.09 26.93
N TYR A 588 8.75 15.95 27.60
CA TYR A 588 8.73 15.87 29.06
C TYR A 588 10.03 15.31 29.67
N GLY A 589 10.96 14.84 28.84
CA GLY A 589 12.23 14.27 29.27
C GLY A 589 12.06 13.02 30.14
N GLN A 590 11.05 12.19 29.88
CA GLN A 590 10.78 10.99 30.66
C GLN A 590 10.09 9.88 29.87
N ALA A 591 10.34 8.63 30.30
CA ALA A 591 9.58 7.47 29.85
C ALA A 591 8.17 7.48 30.43
N THR A 592 7.21 6.91 29.71
CA THR A 592 5.82 6.78 30.20
C THR A 592 5.69 5.87 31.42
N GLN A 593 6.69 5.02 31.66
CA GLN A 593 6.68 3.96 32.69
C GLN A 593 5.50 2.98 32.56
N ILE A 594 4.85 2.93 31.39
CA ILE A 594 3.82 1.95 31.07
C ILE A 594 4.45 0.82 30.24
N PRO A 595 4.61 -0.40 30.78
CA PRO A 595 5.16 -1.53 30.04
C PRO A 595 4.07 -2.20 29.20
N TRP A 596 3.71 -1.56 28.09
CA TRP A 596 2.75 -2.13 27.15
C TRP A 596 3.27 -3.43 26.55
N GLY A 597 2.41 -4.46 26.52
CA GLY A 597 2.78 -5.81 26.14
C GLY A 597 3.35 -5.92 24.73
N ARG A 598 2.67 -5.36 23.72
CA ARG A 598 3.12 -5.50 22.33
C ARG A 598 4.45 -4.78 22.05
N GLY A 599 4.65 -3.56 22.54
CA GLY A 599 5.95 -2.87 22.39
C GLY A 599 7.12 -3.66 23.00
N ASN A 600 6.88 -4.32 24.14
CA ASN A 600 7.84 -5.26 24.74
C ASN A 600 8.04 -6.53 23.91
N GLY A 601 6.96 -7.09 23.36
CA GLY A 601 7.02 -8.20 22.42
C GLY A 601 7.93 -7.87 21.22
N TRP A 602 7.76 -6.68 20.63
CA TRP A 602 8.58 -6.22 19.51
C TRP A 602 10.04 -6.08 19.86
N THR A 603 10.35 -5.61 21.07
CA THR A 603 11.72 -5.55 21.59
C THR A 603 12.35 -6.94 21.61
N LEU A 604 11.70 -7.92 22.26
CA LEU A 604 12.26 -9.27 22.40
C LEU A 604 12.36 -10.00 21.05
N PHE A 605 11.30 -9.90 20.25
CA PHE A 605 11.23 -10.47 18.91
C PHE A 605 12.42 -10.00 18.08
N SER A 606 12.61 -8.68 17.99
CA SER A 606 13.62 -8.07 17.13
C SER A 606 15.04 -8.31 17.65
N LEU A 607 15.23 -8.31 18.97
CA LEU A 607 16.52 -8.66 19.58
C LEU A 607 16.92 -10.09 19.21
N SER A 608 15.95 -11.00 19.16
CA SER A 608 16.20 -12.39 18.74
C SER A 608 16.55 -12.50 17.25
N GLU A 609 16.02 -11.63 16.38
CA GLU A 609 16.40 -11.56 14.95
C GLU A 609 17.84 -11.06 14.79
N VAL A 610 18.19 -9.99 15.52
CA VAL A 610 19.54 -9.41 15.49
C VAL A 610 20.57 -10.40 16.04
N LEU A 611 20.30 -11.07 17.16
CA LEU A 611 21.23 -12.05 17.75
C LEU A 611 21.52 -13.26 16.86
N GLU A 612 20.56 -13.67 16.01
CA GLU A 612 20.79 -14.73 15.01
C GLU A 612 21.71 -14.25 13.88
N ALA A 613 21.64 -12.97 13.52
CA ALA A 613 22.44 -12.40 12.45
C ALA A 613 23.85 -11.96 12.88
N LEU A 614 24.03 -11.60 14.14
CA LEU A 614 25.29 -11.09 14.64
C LEU A 614 26.39 -12.17 14.65
N PRO A 615 27.58 -11.90 14.07
CA PRO A 615 28.76 -12.73 14.21
C PRO A 615 29.10 -12.97 15.69
N ALA A 616 29.65 -14.16 16.00
CA ALA A 616 29.95 -14.55 17.38
C ALA A 616 30.95 -13.58 18.06
N GLU A 617 31.84 -13.01 17.27
CA GLU A 617 32.92 -12.09 17.61
C GLU A 617 32.51 -10.60 17.62
N HIS A 618 31.28 -10.26 17.24
CA HIS A 618 30.81 -8.88 17.24
C HIS A 618 30.86 -8.26 18.65
N SER A 619 31.41 -7.04 18.78
CA SER A 619 31.70 -6.41 20.08
C SER A 619 30.49 -6.29 21.00
N GLU A 620 29.33 -5.94 20.43
CA GLU A 620 28.09 -5.73 21.21
C GLU A 620 27.36 -7.03 21.55
N ARG A 621 27.71 -8.17 20.94
CA ARG A 621 26.96 -9.42 21.10
C ARG A 621 26.86 -9.89 22.56
N PRO A 622 27.93 -9.83 23.39
CA PRO A 622 27.82 -10.20 24.80
C PRO A 622 26.83 -9.32 25.59
N ALA A 623 26.83 -8.01 25.36
CA ALA A 623 25.91 -7.08 26.00
C ALA A 623 24.45 -7.34 25.58
N LEU A 624 24.23 -7.64 24.31
CA LEU A 624 22.91 -7.98 23.78
C LEU A 624 22.39 -9.33 24.29
N ILE A 625 23.24 -10.35 24.44
CA ILE A 625 22.86 -11.62 25.07
C ILE A 625 22.48 -11.41 26.55
N ALA A 626 23.26 -10.60 27.27
CA ALA A 626 22.93 -10.26 28.67
C ALA A 626 21.58 -9.54 28.76
N PHE A 627 21.35 -8.55 27.89
CA PHE A 627 20.08 -7.84 27.83
C PHE A 627 18.91 -8.77 27.47
N PHE A 628 19.08 -9.65 26.50
CA PHE A 628 18.08 -10.65 26.13
C PHE A 628 17.70 -11.55 27.31
N ASN A 629 18.67 -12.00 28.12
CA ASN A 629 18.40 -12.80 29.31
C ASN A 629 17.66 -12.02 30.40
N GLU A 630 18.00 -10.75 30.64
CA GLU A 630 17.28 -9.90 31.60
C GLU A 630 15.82 -9.69 31.19
N LEU A 631 15.59 -9.36 29.91
CA LEU A 631 14.24 -9.24 29.37
C LEU A 631 13.46 -10.55 29.52
N CYS A 632 14.09 -11.67 29.17
CA CYS A 632 13.44 -12.98 29.31
C CYS A 632 13.07 -13.27 30.76
N GLU A 633 13.95 -12.95 31.72
CA GLU A 633 13.67 -13.10 33.15
C GLU A 633 12.46 -12.26 33.60
N GLY A 634 12.41 -10.98 33.20
CA GLY A 634 11.29 -10.08 33.51
C GLY A 634 9.97 -10.57 32.92
N TYR A 635 9.95 -10.94 31.64
CA TYR A 635 8.76 -11.47 30.99
C TYR A 635 8.30 -12.79 31.62
N ALA A 636 9.20 -13.73 31.87
CA ALA A 636 8.85 -15.01 32.50
C ALA A 636 8.36 -14.86 33.95
N ALA A 637 8.64 -13.73 34.63
CA ALA A 637 8.11 -13.45 35.97
C ALA A 637 6.66 -12.94 35.94
N LEU A 638 6.21 -12.39 34.80
CA LEU A 638 4.89 -11.78 34.63
C LEU A 638 3.90 -12.66 33.82
N GLN A 639 4.27 -13.91 33.54
CA GLN A 639 3.38 -14.84 32.82
C GLN A 639 2.19 -15.23 33.69
N GLY A 640 0.97 -14.95 33.23
CA GLY A 640 -0.25 -15.34 33.94
C GLY A 640 -0.44 -16.86 34.01
N GLU A 641 -1.30 -17.34 34.92
CA GLU A 641 -1.54 -18.78 35.14
C GLU A 641 -1.95 -19.51 33.85
N GLY A 642 -2.78 -18.85 33.04
CA GLY A 642 -3.25 -19.37 31.75
C GLY A 642 -2.23 -19.34 30.61
N GLY A 643 -0.97 -19.00 30.87
CA GLY A 643 0.12 -18.95 29.89
C GLY A 643 0.21 -17.65 29.09
N LEU A 644 -0.81 -16.79 29.12
CA LEU A 644 -0.84 -15.50 28.44
C LEU A 644 -0.32 -14.37 29.34
N TRP A 645 0.15 -13.29 28.72
CA TRP A 645 0.53 -12.03 29.36
C TRP A 645 -0.58 -11.00 29.28
N HIS A 646 -0.52 -10.02 30.17
CA HIS A 646 -1.46 -8.92 30.26
C HIS A 646 -1.07 -7.76 29.34
N GLN A 647 -2.07 -7.00 28.87
CA GLN A 647 -1.91 -5.84 27.99
C GLN A 647 -0.93 -4.81 28.57
N VAL A 648 -1.02 -4.56 29.88
CA VAL A 648 0.02 -3.86 30.63
C VAL A 648 0.71 -4.90 31.51
N LEU A 649 1.99 -5.17 31.26
CA LEU A 649 2.64 -6.40 31.74
C LEU A 649 2.71 -6.51 33.26
N ASN A 650 2.84 -5.39 33.96
CA ASN A 650 2.91 -5.32 35.42
C ASN A 650 1.55 -5.04 36.09
N ASP A 651 0.44 -5.14 35.35
CA ASP A 651 -0.92 -4.96 35.86
C ASP A 651 -1.82 -6.13 35.43
N SER A 652 -2.04 -7.05 36.36
CA SER A 652 -2.88 -8.25 36.17
C SER A 652 -4.37 -7.95 36.02
N GLU A 653 -4.83 -6.73 36.29
CA GLU A 653 -6.22 -6.32 36.10
C GLU A 653 -6.53 -5.94 34.65
N THR A 654 -5.49 -5.73 33.82
CA THR A 654 -5.68 -5.52 32.38
C THR A 654 -6.00 -6.83 31.66
N TYR A 655 -6.62 -6.75 30.48
CA TYR A 655 -6.97 -7.97 29.74
C TYR A 655 -5.70 -8.72 29.26
N GLN A 656 -5.78 -10.05 29.14
CA GLN A 656 -4.69 -10.84 28.56
C GLN A 656 -4.57 -10.55 27.06
N GLU A 657 -3.38 -10.28 26.53
CA GLU A 657 -3.19 -9.86 25.13
C GLU A 657 -2.41 -10.92 24.35
N ALA A 658 -2.91 -11.24 23.15
CA ALA A 658 -2.47 -12.40 22.40
C ALA A 658 -1.19 -12.14 21.60
N SER A 659 -1.03 -10.95 20.99
CA SER A 659 0.12 -10.66 20.13
C SER A 659 1.43 -10.60 20.91
N CYS A 660 1.48 -9.96 22.07
CA CYS A 660 2.64 -9.93 22.95
C CYS A 660 3.01 -11.32 23.46
N THR A 661 2.01 -12.11 23.84
CA THR A 661 2.21 -13.49 24.27
C THR A 661 2.88 -14.33 23.17
N ALA A 662 2.43 -14.17 21.93
CA ALA A 662 3.02 -14.87 20.79
C ALA A 662 4.47 -14.43 20.55
N MET A 663 4.79 -13.14 20.67
CA MET A 663 6.17 -12.64 20.57
C MET A 663 7.08 -13.15 21.69
N PHE A 664 6.58 -13.28 22.93
CA PHE A 664 7.35 -13.88 24.02
C PHE A 664 7.61 -15.36 23.78
N ALA A 665 6.62 -16.12 23.32
CA ALA A 665 6.80 -17.52 22.91
C ALA A 665 7.86 -17.65 21.81
N TYR A 666 7.80 -16.78 20.80
CA TYR A 666 8.78 -16.71 19.71
C TYR A 666 10.20 -16.45 20.22
N GLY A 667 10.39 -15.40 21.03
CA GLY A 667 11.68 -15.04 21.61
C GLY A 667 12.27 -16.15 22.47
N PHE A 668 11.47 -16.72 23.39
CA PHE A 668 11.89 -17.83 24.24
C PHE A 668 12.31 -19.07 23.43
N ALA A 669 11.49 -19.45 22.45
CA ALA A 669 11.77 -20.61 21.60
C ALA A 669 13.09 -20.45 20.82
N ARG A 670 13.34 -19.26 20.26
CA ARG A 670 14.62 -18.94 19.60
C ARG A 670 15.79 -18.94 20.57
N GLY A 671 15.63 -18.32 21.74
CA GLY A 671 16.66 -18.31 22.79
C GLY A 671 17.10 -19.72 23.21
N VAL A 672 16.16 -20.67 23.26
CA VAL A 672 16.45 -22.09 23.52
C VAL A 672 17.20 -22.72 22.33
N ARG A 673 16.67 -22.58 21.11
CA ARG A 673 17.24 -23.21 19.90
C ARG A 673 18.66 -22.75 19.59
N PHE A 674 18.95 -21.47 19.82
CA PHE A 674 20.26 -20.88 19.54
C PHE A 674 21.20 -20.86 20.76
N GLY A 675 20.75 -21.37 21.92
CA GLY A 675 21.59 -21.52 23.11
C GLY A 675 21.98 -20.20 23.77
N TRP A 676 21.15 -19.16 23.68
CA TRP A 676 21.44 -17.84 24.28
C TRP A 676 21.05 -17.74 25.76
N LEU A 677 20.17 -18.63 26.22
CA LEU A 677 19.58 -18.56 27.55
C LEU A 677 20.48 -19.25 28.59
N TYR A 678 20.74 -18.55 29.69
CA TYR A 678 21.52 -19.10 30.81
C TYR A 678 20.78 -20.21 31.56
N GLN A 679 19.45 -20.14 31.62
CA GLN A 679 18.59 -21.12 32.32
C GLN A 679 17.45 -21.61 31.39
N PRO A 680 17.76 -22.41 30.35
CA PRO A 680 16.83 -22.69 29.26
C PRO A 680 15.54 -23.40 29.71
N ALA A 681 15.58 -24.24 30.75
CA ALA A 681 14.43 -25.05 31.20
C ALA A 681 13.18 -24.22 31.53
N ARG A 682 13.35 -23.08 32.23
CA ARG A 682 12.24 -22.18 32.57
C ARG A 682 11.57 -21.58 31.33
N TYR A 683 12.35 -21.28 30.30
CA TYR A 683 11.86 -20.64 29.09
C TYR A 683 11.25 -21.63 28.11
N ILE A 684 11.69 -22.90 28.12
CA ILE A 684 10.99 -24.00 27.43
C ILE A 684 9.56 -24.10 27.96
N GLU A 685 9.40 -24.21 29.29
CA GLU A 685 8.08 -24.29 29.92
C GLU A 685 7.24 -23.04 29.63
N ALA A 686 7.83 -21.85 29.75
CA ALA A 686 7.13 -20.60 29.48
C ALA A 686 6.62 -20.50 28.03
N ALA A 687 7.44 -20.90 27.04
CA ALA A 687 7.06 -20.90 25.62
C ALA A 687 5.94 -21.91 25.32
N GLU A 688 6.01 -23.11 25.92
CA GLU A 688 4.95 -24.13 25.75
C GLU A 688 3.64 -23.69 26.40
N ARG A 689 3.70 -23.13 27.61
CA ARG A 689 2.52 -22.55 28.29
C ARG A 689 1.90 -21.41 27.48
N ALA A 690 2.74 -20.55 26.89
CA ALA A 690 2.28 -19.47 26.04
C ALA A 690 1.52 -20.00 24.82
N TRP A 691 2.12 -20.93 24.07
CA TRP A 691 1.49 -21.51 22.89
C TRP A 691 0.20 -22.29 23.20
N ASN A 692 0.21 -23.05 24.29
CA ASN A 692 -0.99 -23.75 24.77
C ASN A 692 -2.08 -22.77 25.20
N GLY A 693 -1.72 -21.65 25.86
CA GLY A 693 -2.65 -20.58 26.19
C GLY A 693 -3.28 -19.96 24.94
N LEU A 694 -2.48 -19.66 23.93
CA LEU A 694 -2.94 -19.08 22.66
C LEU A 694 -3.90 -20.02 21.92
N THR A 695 -3.55 -21.29 21.74
CA THR A 695 -4.39 -22.27 21.03
C THR A 695 -5.68 -22.64 21.77
N ARG A 696 -5.72 -22.42 23.10
CA ARG A 696 -6.93 -22.64 23.92
C ARG A 696 -7.84 -21.44 23.98
N LYS A 697 -7.29 -20.23 23.94
CA LYS A 697 -8.04 -19.00 24.29
C LYS A 697 -8.10 -17.98 23.17
N ALA A 698 -7.09 -17.88 22.32
CA ALA A 698 -6.93 -16.82 21.33
C ALA A 698 -7.09 -17.30 19.88
N ILE A 699 -6.86 -18.58 19.57
CA ILE A 699 -7.04 -19.12 18.22
C ILE A 699 -8.22 -20.08 18.20
N ASP A 700 -9.29 -19.71 17.50
CA ASP A 700 -10.46 -20.58 17.35
C ASP A 700 -10.24 -21.64 16.25
N ARG A 701 -11.08 -22.66 16.23
CA ARG A 701 -11.01 -23.82 15.31
C ARG A 701 -11.25 -23.46 13.84
N GLN A 702 -11.67 -22.23 13.54
CA GLN A 702 -11.78 -21.68 12.18
C GLN A 702 -10.49 -20.96 11.75
N GLY A 703 -9.53 -20.81 12.66
CA GLY A 703 -8.29 -20.07 12.42
C GLY A 703 -8.43 -18.57 12.64
N ASN A 704 -9.53 -18.08 13.23
CA ASN A 704 -9.59 -16.67 13.61
C ASN A 704 -8.72 -16.43 14.85
N VAL A 705 -8.04 -15.28 14.85
CA VAL A 705 -7.17 -14.84 15.93
C VAL A 705 -7.89 -13.76 16.73
N HIS A 706 -8.09 -14.02 18.01
CA HIS A 706 -8.73 -13.15 18.98
C HIS A 706 -7.70 -12.56 19.95
N GLY A 707 -8.09 -11.50 20.66
CA GLY A 707 -7.25 -10.95 21.72
C GLY A 707 -6.05 -10.13 21.29
N VAL A 708 -5.99 -9.75 20.00
CA VAL A 708 -4.96 -8.86 19.46
C VAL A 708 -5.43 -7.43 19.65
N CYS A 709 -4.68 -6.59 20.37
CA CYS A 709 -5.07 -5.19 20.52
C CYS A 709 -4.85 -4.39 19.23
N SER A 710 -5.72 -3.43 18.90
CA SER A 710 -5.58 -2.61 17.69
C SER A 710 -4.32 -1.76 17.71
N GLY A 711 -3.96 -1.10 16.60
CA GLY A 711 -2.84 -0.14 16.58
C GLY A 711 -2.98 0.93 17.68
N SER A 712 -1.86 1.25 18.33
CA SER A 712 -1.81 2.06 19.55
C SER A 712 -1.26 3.46 19.29
N ARG A 713 -1.74 4.42 20.10
CA ARG A 713 -1.00 5.65 20.42
C ARG A 713 -0.15 5.41 21.68
N TYR A 714 0.09 6.43 22.48
CA TYR A 714 0.70 6.29 23.80
C TYR A 714 -0.02 7.14 24.84
N ALA A 715 0.18 6.78 26.10
CA ALA A 715 -0.27 7.53 27.26
C ALA A 715 0.67 7.29 28.45
N PHE A 716 0.60 8.20 29.43
CA PHE A 716 1.27 8.09 30.74
C PHE A 716 0.43 7.31 31.76
N THR A 717 -0.65 6.66 31.34
CA THR A 717 -1.56 5.92 32.22
C THR A 717 -1.85 4.54 31.64
N ALA A 718 -1.99 3.54 32.51
CA ALA A 718 -2.42 2.21 32.11
C ALA A 718 -3.90 2.18 31.63
N GLU A 719 -4.69 3.17 32.05
CA GLU A 719 -6.12 3.27 31.72
C GLU A 719 -6.35 3.33 30.21
N TYR A 720 -5.57 4.14 29.47
CA TYR A 720 -5.64 4.18 28.00
C TYR A 720 -5.45 2.79 27.38
N TYR A 721 -4.40 2.07 27.79
CA TYR A 721 -4.07 0.76 27.23
C TYR A 721 -5.12 -0.30 27.59
N ASN A 722 -5.81 -0.16 28.72
CA ASN A 722 -6.79 -1.11 29.21
C ASN A 722 -8.22 -0.81 28.70
N LYS A 723 -8.60 0.47 28.61
CA LYS A 723 -9.98 0.91 28.37
C LYS A 723 -10.23 1.35 26.93
N ASP A 724 -9.23 1.96 26.29
CA ASP A 724 -9.40 2.56 24.96
C ASP A 724 -8.76 1.68 23.87
N LEU A 725 -7.59 1.11 24.16
CA LEU A 725 -6.87 0.23 23.26
C LEU A 725 -7.39 -1.20 23.38
N LEU A 726 -8.47 -1.50 22.66
CA LEU A 726 -9.18 -2.77 22.76
C LEU A 726 -8.78 -3.78 21.67
N THR A 727 -9.23 -5.02 21.85
CA THR A 727 -8.91 -6.13 20.95
C THR A 727 -9.78 -6.15 19.71
N VAL A 728 -9.17 -6.48 18.57
CA VAL A 728 -9.83 -6.67 17.29
C VAL A 728 -9.56 -8.08 16.79
N THR A 729 -10.61 -8.78 16.36
CA THR A 729 -10.46 -10.15 15.83
C THR A 729 -9.87 -10.08 14.43
N ASN A 730 -8.91 -10.96 14.14
CA ASN A 730 -8.16 -11.03 12.88
C ASN A 730 -7.43 -9.72 12.54
N ASP A 731 -6.97 -9.02 13.57
CA ASP A 731 -6.14 -7.86 13.38
C ASP A 731 -4.75 -8.27 12.84
N ASN A 732 -4.31 -7.60 11.77
CA ASN A 732 -3.07 -7.92 11.05
C ASN A 732 -1.79 -7.77 11.89
N HIS A 733 -1.84 -7.07 13.03
CA HIS A 733 -0.71 -7.02 13.95
C HIS A 733 -0.41 -8.38 14.58
N GLY A 734 -1.40 -9.27 14.71
CA GLY A 734 -1.25 -10.51 15.46
C GLY A 734 -1.15 -11.78 14.62
N ILE A 735 -1.80 -11.84 13.45
CA ILE A 735 -1.93 -13.09 12.68
C ILE A 735 -0.56 -13.66 12.28
N GLY A 736 0.30 -12.82 11.69
CA GLY A 736 1.68 -13.18 11.36
C GLY A 736 2.48 -13.69 12.55
N ILE A 737 2.31 -13.03 13.69
CA ILE A 737 3.03 -13.38 14.92
C ILE A 737 2.56 -14.74 15.45
N MET A 738 1.26 -15.06 15.39
CA MET A 738 0.77 -16.39 15.79
C MET A 738 1.42 -17.49 14.96
N MET A 739 1.53 -17.27 13.65
CA MET A 739 2.21 -18.17 12.73
C MET A 739 3.70 -18.32 13.05
N LEU A 740 4.40 -17.21 13.31
CA LEU A 740 5.82 -17.22 13.69
C LEU A 740 6.05 -17.92 15.03
N ALA A 741 5.24 -17.62 16.04
CA ALA A 741 5.31 -18.23 17.37
C ALA A 741 5.10 -19.74 17.31
N GLY A 742 4.03 -20.19 16.64
CA GLY A 742 3.76 -21.62 16.47
C GLY A 742 4.89 -22.33 15.73
N THR A 743 5.42 -21.70 14.68
CA THR A 743 6.57 -22.21 13.92
C THR A 743 7.81 -22.36 14.79
N GLU A 744 8.18 -21.34 15.56
CA GLU A 744 9.37 -21.38 16.40
C GLU A 744 9.24 -22.32 17.59
N VAL A 745 8.07 -22.42 18.23
CA VAL A 745 7.81 -23.40 19.28
C VAL A 745 7.91 -24.83 18.72
N ALA A 746 7.39 -25.07 17.51
CA ALA A 746 7.50 -26.37 16.87
C ALA A 746 8.95 -26.74 16.51
N LYS A 747 9.72 -25.78 15.98
CA LYS A 747 11.15 -25.96 15.74
C LYS A 747 11.94 -26.16 17.05
N MET A 748 11.54 -25.52 18.15
CA MET A 748 12.14 -25.73 19.48
C MET A 748 11.89 -27.17 19.96
N LYS A 749 10.64 -27.65 19.90
CA LYS A 749 10.31 -29.05 20.26
C LYS A 749 11.11 -30.05 19.41
N LYS A 750 11.21 -29.82 18.10
CA LYS A 750 12.03 -30.64 17.18
C LYS A 750 13.52 -30.61 17.57
N HIS A 751 14.07 -29.43 17.90
CA HIS A 751 15.46 -29.28 18.34
C HIS A 751 15.73 -30.06 19.65
N LEU A 752 14.82 -29.99 20.62
CA LEU A 752 14.95 -30.69 21.91
C LEU A 752 14.80 -32.22 21.78
N ALA A 753 14.02 -32.69 20.80
CA ALA A 753 13.83 -34.11 20.53
C ALA A 753 15.02 -34.77 19.81
N GLN A 754 15.90 -33.99 19.18
CA GLN A 754 17.09 -34.54 18.53
C GLN A 754 18.08 -35.08 19.59
N PRO A 755 18.58 -36.32 19.45
CA PRO A 755 19.55 -36.87 20.39
C PRO A 755 20.83 -36.03 20.35
N LYS A 756 21.23 -35.47 21.50
CA LYS A 756 22.53 -34.81 21.63
C LYS A 756 23.61 -35.88 21.45
N VAL A 757 24.32 -35.86 20.32
CA VAL A 757 25.49 -36.73 20.13
C VAL A 757 26.51 -36.35 21.20
N SER A 758 26.67 -37.20 22.21
CA SER A 758 27.72 -37.06 23.20
C SER A 758 29.05 -37.24 22.49
N SER A 759 29.82 -36.16 22.33
CA SER A 759 31.26 -36.26 22.12
C SER A 759 31.88 -36.80 23.41
N THR A 760 31.84 -38.12 23.55
CA THR A 760 32.65 -38.81 24.54
C THR A 760 34.09 -38.57 24.15
N ALA A 761 34.78 -37.75 24.95
CA ALA A 761 36.20 -37.52 24.85
C ALA A 761 36.90 -38.88 24.84
N VAL A 762 37.51 -39.20 23.70
CA VAL A 762 38.51 -40.26 23.62
C VAL A 762 39.70 -39.79 24.44
N THR A 763 39.74 -40.24 25.68
CA THR A 763 40.95 -40.24 26.50
C THR A 763 41.90 -41.24 25.86
N GLN A 764 42.93 -40.75 25.17
CA GLN A 764 44.11 -41.55 24.87
C GLN A 764 45.17 -41.24 25.93
N SER A 765 45.51 -42.32 26.63
CA SER A 765 46.59 -42.52 27.60
C SER A 765 47.97 -42.22 27.06
#